data_AF-A0A437S5N3-F1
#
_entry.id   AF-A0A437S5N3-F1
#
_cell.length_a   1.000
_cell.length_b   1.000
_cell.length_c   1.000
_cell.angle_alpha   90.00
_cell.angle_beta   90.00
_cell.angle_gamma   90.00
#
_symmetry.space_group_name_H-M   'P 1'
#
loop_
_entity.id
_entity.type
_entity.pdbx_description
1 polymer ?
#
loop_
_entity_poly.entity_id
_entity_poly.type
_entity_poly.pdbx_seq_one_letter_code
_entity_poly.pdbx_strand_id
1 'polypeptide(L)'
;MKIIKAKISREKEISFLTGSIPKSLISFSIPFILSILVQNLYGAVDLLVVGNFATTSDVSAVTIGSQLMTLVTQLIIGFATGITVLVGQYYGAKDKKGISRTIGTSVILFSFIAIILMAIYLGFHKHLISLMKTPFEAIGETEEYLFVCALGIVFIAGYNVISSILTAMGDSKTPFIFVLIACLINVVLDILFVKKFHMGALGAAIATTIAQAGSFFFALIFLKRNGIGVSITREDFHFDKKEIINIVLIGGPVALQNMLVNASFLFITTIINQMGVVASAAVGVVEKLITFIFVPATAMGTAVGAASAQNIGANQLERAKKTMWWGILIALIPAIIFTLLCQFFGSSLAGIMTKDPEVIEMSADYLRSYVFDVLMVSFVFSMNGFFNSFGKSWFSLIHSLLTTFAVRIPLAYFISTIDGSTLFELGWASPLSTFVSLILCLIFLSKIKPQKSMYTADATTSEIRESPGNFVITIAREYGSGGRLIGESIAKKLGISFYNRNLIDLTAKRSGLAENYITHQEEYISSRFIWTSPTGGRNVGSPAFSNYYSNIDTMFNTQSQIIREIAEKEACVIVGRCADYVLRDHPNCINVFIYANLENRKKQLVQKYGVDIKKAEETALNTDRGRANYYRFYTGKKWGDREQYQLMIDSGMLGIEDTAELIVQSVRKLYPSIQ
;
A
#
# COMPACT_ATOMS: atom_id res chain seq x y z
N MET A 1 34.02 6.25 8.73
CA MET A 1 33.66 4.99 8.03
C MET A 1 32.16 4.63 8.02
N LYS A 2 31.32 5.04 9.01
CA LYS A 2 29.86 4.79 9.01
C LYS A 2 29.06 5.63 7.99
N ILE A 3 29.52 6.83 7.63
CA ILE A 3 28.86 7.72 6.66
C ILE A 3 29.13 7.29 5.20
N ILE A 4 30.27 6.65 4.95
CA ILE A 4 30.64 6.11 3.62
C ILE A 4 29.87 4.82 3.32
N LYS A 5 29.58 3.97 4.32
CA LYS A 5 28.68 2.81 4.14
C LYS A 5 27.22 3.21 3.86
N ALA A 6 26.74 4.32 4.42
CA ALA A 6 25.39 4.84 4.16
C ALA A 6 25.24 5.49 2.76
N LYS A 7 26.34 5.97 2.18
CA LYS A 7 26.36 6.55 0.82
C LYS A 7 26.60 5.49 -0.27
N ILE A 8 27.38 4.45 0.03
CA ILE A 8 27.64 3.33 -0.90
C ILE A 8 26.47 2.32 -0.97
N SER A 9 25.55 2.29 0.00
CA SER A 9 24.41 1.36 -0.01
C SER A 9 23.15 1.85 -0.71
N ARG A 10 23.06 3.12 -1.16
CA ARG A 10 21.84 3.67 -1.78
C ARG A 10 21.92 3.94 -3.29
N GLU A 11 23.10 3.90 -3.91
CA GLU A 11 23.28 4.22 -5.33
C GLU A 11 23.21 3.00 -6.29
N LYS A 12 22.79 1.83 -5.82
CA LYS A 12 22.62 0.63 -6.67
C LYS A 12 21.36 -0.20 -6.40
N GLU A 13 20.36 0.34 -5.72
CA GLU A 13 19.05 -0.32 -5.64
C GLU A 13 18.27 -0.06 -6.93
N ILE A 14 17.97 -1.15 -7.64
CA ILE A 14 17.16 -1.11 -8.85
C ILE A 14 15.75 -0.63 -8.46
N SER A 15 15.36 0.54 -8.96
CA SER A 15 14.07 1.17 -8.62
C SER A 15 12.93 0.63 -9.48
N PHE A 16 11.71 0.55 -8.92
CA PHE A 16 10.51 0.32 -9.71
C PHE A 16 10.04 1.57 -10.47
N LEU A 17 10.36 2.76 -9.96
CA LEU A 17 9.92 4.05 -10.51
C LEU A 17 10.78 4.52 -11.70
N THR A 18 12.05 4.13 -11.77
CA THR A 18 12.98 4.58 -12.81
C THR A 18 13.77 3.40 -13.40
N GLY A 19 14.39 3.60 -14.57
CA GLY A 19 15.19 2.57 -15.22
C GLY A 19 14.39 1.44 -15.86
N SER A 20 15.03 0.29 -16.06
CA SER A 20 14.49 -0.86 -16.81
C SER A 20 13.53 -1.70 -15.97
N ILE A 21 12.28 -1.78 -16.42
CA ILE A 21 11.21 -2.61 -15.82
C ILE A 21 11.61 -4.10 -15.70
N PRO A 22 12.10 -4.80 -16.74
CA PRO A 22 12.42 -6.22 -16.60
C PRO A 22 13.55 -6.48 -15.60
N LYS A 23 14.56 -5.60 -15.53
CA LYS A 23 15.64 -5.74 -14.55
C LYS A 23 15.14 -5.59 -13.11
N SER A 24 14.23 -4.65 -12.86
CA SER A 24 13.66 -4.45 -11.53
C SER A 24 12.76 -5.62 -11.11
N LEU A 25 11.91 -6.11 -12.01
CA LEU A 25 11.08 -7.28 -11.76
C LEU A 25 11.90 -8.54 -11.50
N ILE A 26 12.92 -8.84 -12.31
CA ILE A 26 13.77 -10.03 -12.10
C ILE A 26 14.54 -9.93 -10.79
N SER A 27 15.15 -8.76 -10.52
CA SER A 27 15.91 -8.55 -9.28
C SER A 27 15.05 -8.68 -8.02
N PHE A 28 13.77 -8.34 -8.11
CA PHE A 28 12.82 -8.49 -7.01
C PHE A 28 12.30 -9.93 -6.90
N SER A 29 11.92 -10.55 -8.02
CA SER A 29 11.28 -11.86 -8.04
C SER A 29 12.23 -12.98 -7.63
N ILE A 30 13.54 -12.92 -7.92
CA ILE A 30 14.47 -14.00 -7.56
C ILE A 30 14.53 -14.22 -6.03
N PRO A 31 14.83 -13.20 -5.18
CA PRO A 31 14.78 -13.38 -3.73
C PRO A 31 13.40 -13.80 -3.21
N PHE A 32 12.33 -13.32 -3.84
CA PHE A 32 10.97 -13.67 -3.45
C PHE A 32 10.63 -15.15 -3.75
N ILE A 33 11.03 -15.65 -4.93
CA ILE A 33 10.96 -17.07 -5.29
C ILE A 33 11.71 -17.90 -4.25
N LEU A 34 12.94 -17.51 -3.92
CA LEU A 34 13.73 -18.20 -2.89
C LEU A 34 13.05 -18.16 -1.52
N SER A 35 12.36 -17.07 -1.18
CA SER A 35 11.58 -16.97 0.06
C SER A 35 10.47 -18.01 0.10
N ILE A 36 9.68 -18.13 -0.98
CA ILE A 36 8.61 -19.12 -1.08
C ILE A 36 9.17 -20.54 -1.05
N LEU A 37 10.27 -20.81 -1.76
CA LEU A 37 10.89 -22.14 -1.77
C LEU A 37 11.39 -22.53 -0.38
N VAL A 38 12.08 -21.64 0.34
CA VAL A 38 12.50 -21.88 1.72
C VAL A 38 11.29 -22.05 2.66
N GLN A 39 10.22 -21.29 2.43
CA GLN A 39 8.97 -21.43 3.17
C GLN A 39 8.31 -22.81 2.96
N ASN A 40 8.36 -23.35 1.74
CA ASN A 40 7.86 -24.70 1.46
C ASN A 40 8.78 -25.78 2.04
N LEU A 41 10.11 -25.54 2.07
CA LEU A 41 11.08 -26.50 2.58
C LEU A 41 10.97 -26.73 4.09
N TYR A 42 10.78 -25.69 4.90
CA TYR A 42 10.72 -25.90 6.37
C TYR A 42 9.47 -26.70 6.76
N GLY A 43 8.29 -26.43 6.16
CA GLY A 43 7.11 -27.27 6.39
C GLY A 43 7.29 -28.73 5.94
N ALA A 44 8.14 -28.98 4.95
CA ALA A 44 8.54 -30.34 4.58
C ALA A 44 9.51 -30.96 5.60
N VAL A 45 10.38 -30.16 6.22
CA VAL A 45 11.28 -30.62 7.29
C VAL A 45 10.50 -31.06 8.53
N ASP A 46 9.50 -30.29 8.97
CA ASP A 46 8.63 -30.67 10.11
C ASP A 46 8.10 -32.11 9.93
N LEU A 47 7.52 -32.38 8.75
CA LEU A 47 6.96 -33.68 8.41
C LEU A 47 8.03 -34.78 8.30
N LEU A 48 9.21 -34.47 7.76
CA LEU A 48 10.33 -35.42 7.63
C LEU A 48 10.90 -35.80 8.99
N VAL A 49 11.08 -34.85 9.91
CA VAL A 49 11.64 -35.13 11.24
C VAL A 49 10.65 -35.95 12.05
N VAL A 50 9.37 -35.53 12.09
CA VAL A 50 8.33 -36.28 12.81
C VAL A 50 8.13 -37.66 12.21
N GLY A 51 8.13 -37.79 10.88
CA GLY A 51 8.01 -39.09 10.21
C GLY A 51 9.14 -40.09 10.48
N ASN A 52 10.35 -39.61 10.80
CA ASN A 52 11.49 -40.49 11.10
C ASN A 52 11.68 -40.77 12.60
N PHE A 53 11.20 -39.89 13.49
CA PHE A 53 11.53 -39.92 14.92
C PHE A 53 10.31 -39.97 15.85
N ALA A 54 9.09 -39.95 15.34
CA ALA A 54 7.84 -39.95 16.11
C ALA A 54 6.82 -40.96 15.57
N THR A 55 5.59 -40.96 16.11
CA THR A 55 4.56 -41.94 15.77
C THR A 55 3.77 -41.56 14.51
N THR A 56 3.03 -42.51 13.94
CA THR A 56 2.15 -42.26 12.78
C THR A 56 1.00 -41.31 13.10
N SER A 57 0.52 -41.29 14.34
CA SER A 57 -0.45 -40.30 14.84
C SER A 57 0.15 -38.90 14.85
N ASP A 58 1.42 -38.74 15.25
CA ASP A 58 2.12 -37.45 15.21
C ASP A 58 2.23 -36.90 13.77
N VAL A 59 2.61 -37.76 12.82
CA VAL A 59 2.70 -37.39 11.39
C VAL A 59 1.36 -36.89 10.87
N SER A 60 0.28 -37.59 11.23
CA SER A 60 -1.09 -37.21 10.84
C SER A 60 -1.47 -35.86 11.46
N ALA A 61 -1.17 -35.66 12.73
CA ALA A 61 -1.44 -34.42 13.46
C ALA A 61 -0.72 -33.21 12.85
N VAL A 62 0.58 -33.33 12.55
CA VAL A 62 1.36 -32.27 11.91
C VAL A 62 0.81 -31.93 10.52
N THR A 63 0.42 -32.94 9.74
CA THR A 63 -0.12 -32.74 8.39
C THR A 63 -1.44 -31.97 8.42
N ILE A 64 -2.41 -32.45 9.22
CA ILE A 64 -3.74 -31.83 9.35
C ILE A 64 -3.62 -30.44 9.98
N GLY A 65 -2.83 -30.31 11.04
CA GLY A 65 -2.59 -29.05 11.72
C GLY A 65 -1.93 -28.01 10.81
N SER A 66 -0.94 -28.40 10.01
CA SER A 66 -0.26 -27.51 9.06
C SER A 66 -1.17 -27.04 7.92
N GLN A 67 -2.05 -27.91 7.43
CA GLN A 67 -3.05 -27.53 6.41
C GLN A 67 -4.00 -26.46 6.94
N LEU A 68 -4.48 -26.64 8.17
CA LEU A 68 -5.30 -25.68 8.89
C LEU A 68 -4.57 -24.33 9.12
N MET A 69 -3.31 -24.37 9.54
CA MET A 69 -2.47 -23.17 9.70
C MET A 69 -2.13 -22.48 8.37
N THR A 70 -2.08 -23.23 7.27
CA THR A 70 -1.91 -22.67 5.94
C THR A 70 -3.08 -21.77 5.57
N LEU A 71 -4.33 -22.16 5.87
CA LEU A 71 -5.51 -21.30 5.64
C LEU A 71 -5.44 -19.98 6.41
N VAL A 72 -5.00 -20.03 7.67
CA VAL A 72 -4.78 -18.82 8.51
C VAL A 72 -3.73 -17.92 7.87
N THR A 73 -2.63 -18.50 7.44
CA THR A 73 -1.52 -17.77 6.82
C THR A 73 -1.98 -17.11 5.51
N GLN A 74 -2.77 -17.79 4.69
CA GLN A 74 -3.32 -17.26 3.44
C GLN A 74 -4.29 -16.09 3.66
N LEU A 75 -5.09 -16.13 4.73
CA LEU A 75 -5.92 -14.99 5.15
C LEU A 75 -5.06 -13.79 5.55
N ILE A 76 -4.03 -14.01 6.37
CA ILE A 76 -3.09 -12.96 6.80
C ILE A 76 -2.39 -12.33 5.59
N ILE A 77 -1.85 -13.14 4.68
CA ILE A 77 -1.21 -12.67 3.43
C ILE A 77 -2.20 -11.86 2.58
N GLY A 78 -3.45 -12.32 2.47
CA GLY A 78 -4.49 -11.60 1.74
C GLY A 78 -4.75 -10.21 2.31
N PHE A 79 -4.96 -10.09 3.62
CA PHE A 79 -5.07 -8.78 4.27
C PHE A 79 -3.80 -7.95 4.11
N ALA A 80 -2.62 -8.59 4.20
CA ALA A 80 -1.33 -7.91 4.16
C ALA A 80 -1.02 -7.34 2.76
N THR A 81 -1.68 -7.85 1.72
CA THR A 81 -1.67 -7.28 0.37
C THR A 81 -2.23 -5.84 0.37
N GLY A 82 -3.20 -5.53 1.23
CA GLY A 82 -3.69 -4.15 1.40
C GLY A 82 -2.62 -3.18 1.89
N ILE A 83 -1.73 -3.63 2.78
CA ILE A 83 -0.56 -2.85 3.23
C ILE A 83 0.40 -2.66 2.06
N THR A 84 0.71 -3.74 1.32
CA THR A 84 1.63 -3.70 0.19
C THR A 84 1.21 -2.66 -0.85
N VAL A 85 -0.10 -2.60 -1.16
CA VAL A 85 -0.63 -1.65 -2.12
C VAL A 85 -0.59 -0.21 -1.60
N LEU A 86 -1.09 0.04 -0.38
CA LEU A 86 -1.14 1.41 0.17
C LEU A 86 0.24 2.00 0.43
N VAL A 87 1.12 1.24 1.10
CA VAL A 87 2.51 1.66 1.32
C VAL A 87 3.22 1.85 -0.03
N GLY A 88 2.98 0.97 -1.00
CA GLY A 88 3.56 1.10 -2.34
C GLY A 88 3.11 2.39 -3.04
N GLN A 89 1.81 2.71 -2.99
CA GLN A 89 1.28 3.96 -3.53
C GLN A 89 1.84 5.20 -2.81
N TYR A 90 1.90 5.20 -1.47
CA TYR A 90 2.49 6.31 -0.72
C TYR A 90 4.00 6.45 -0.98
N TYR A 91 4.72 5.34 -1.13
CA TYR A 91 6.12 5.32 -1.50
C TYR A 91 6.35 5.93 -2.90
N GLY A 92 5.54 5.55 -3.88
CA GLY A 92 5.53 6.14 -5.22
C GLY A 92 5.23 7.64 -5.23
N ALA A 93 4.25 8.06 -4.42
CA ALA A 93 3.85 9.45 -4.24
C ALA A 93 4.85 10.27 -3.40
N LYS A 94 5.90 9.64 -2.85
CA LYS A 94 6.84 10.22 -1.88
C LYS A 94 6.16 10.76 -0.59
N ASP A 95 4.98 10.25 -0.26
CA ASP A 95 4.22 10.60 0.94
C ASP A 95 4.71 9.79 2.15
N LYS A 96 5.74 10.32 2.82
CA LYS A 96 6.31 9.72 4.02
C LYS A 96 5.34 9.64 5.19
N LYS A 97 4.41 10.60 5.32
CA LYS A 97 3.44 10.59 6.42
C LYS A 97 2.39 9.51 6.20
N GLY A 98 1.92 9.36 4.96
CA GLY A 98 1.08 8.23 4.55
C GLY A 98 1.71 6.90 4.93
N ILE A 99 2.99 6.68 4.59
CA ILE A 99 3.73 5.47 4.96
C ILE A 99 3.73 5.25 6.49
N SER A 100 4.17 6.23 7.29
CA SER A 100 4.22 6.08 8.76
C SER A 100 2.84 5.76 9.35
N ARG A 101 1.79 6.43 8.85
CA ARG A 101 0.41 6.22 9.29
C ARG A 101 -0.10 4.83 8.95
N THR A 102 0.12 4.36 7.71
CA THR A 102 -0.29 3.02 7.29
C THR A 102 0.45 1.96 8.12
N ILE A 103 1.74 2.15 8.41
CA ILE A 103 2.51 1.22 9.25
C ILE A 103 1.91 1.15 10.66
N GLY A 104 1.75 2.28 11.35
CA GLY A 104 1.20 2.31 12.71
C GLY A 104 -0.22 1.73 12.78
N THR A 105 -1.07 2.08 11.80
CA THR A 105 -2.43 1.55 11.70
C THR A 105 -2.47 0.05 11.41
N SER A 106 -1.56 -0.44 10.56
CA SER A 106 -1.47 -1.86 10.21
C SER A 106 -1.11 -2.74 11.41
N VAL A 107 -0.23 -2.26 12.30
CA VAL A 107 0.12 -2.98 13.53
C VAL A 107 -1.11 -3.19 14.42
N ILE A 108 -1.94 -2.16 14.58
CA ILE A 108 -3.18 -2.26 15.38
C ILE A 108 -4.17 -3.21 14.72
N LEU A 109 -4.42 -3.04 13.42
CA LEU A 109 -5.35 -3.88 12.67
C LEU A 109 -4.94 -5.36 12.70
N PHE A 110 -3.66 -5.67 12.46
CA PHE A 110 -3.19 -7.05 12.44
C PHE A 110 -3.10 -7.67 13.82
N SER A 111 -2.88 -6.88 14.87
CA SER A 111 -3.01 -7.36 16.25
C SER A 111 -4.46 -7.81 16.53
N PHE A 112 -5.44 -7.03 16.08
CA PHE A 112 -6.86 -7.38 16.21
C PHE A 112 -7.23 -8.62 15.37
N ILE A 113 -6.78 -8.68 14.11
CA ILE A 113 -6.98 -9.85 13.24
C ILE A 113 -6.35 -11.10 13.87
N ALA A 114 -5.12 -11.01 14.39
CA ALA A 114 -4.44 -12.14 15.02
C ALA A 114 -5.21 -12.65 16.26
N ILE A 115 -5.69 -11.74 17.12
CA ILE A 115 -6.48 -12.11 18.30
C ILE A 115 -7.80 -12.78 17.88
N ILE A 116 -8.50 -12.26 16.88
CA ILE A 116 -9.73 -12.87 16.37
C ILE A 116 -9.46 -14.28 15.83
N LEU A 117 -8.44 -14.43 14.97
CA LEU A 117 -8.11 -15.72 14.36
C LEU A 117 -7.70 -16.74 15.43
N MET A 118 -6.92 -16.31 16.43
CA MET A 118 -6.56 -17.13 17.58
C MET A 118 -7.80 -17.54 18.41
N ALA A 119 -8.70 -16.60 18.69
CA ALA A 119 -9.93 -16.89 19.43
C ALA A 119 -10.86 -17.85 18.67
N ILE A 120 -10.97 -17.70 17.34
CA ILE A 120 -11.72 -18.63 16.49
C ILE A 120 -11.10 -20.03 16.57
N TYR A 121 -9.77 -20.16 16.49
CA TYR A 121 -9.13 -21.46 16.60
C TYR A 121 -9.36 -22.10 17.97
N LEU A 122 -9.07 -21.38 19.04
CA LEU A 122 -9.21 -21.92 20.39
C LEU A 122 -10.68 -22.24 20.72
N GLY A 123 -11.64 -21.47 20.22
CA GLY A 123 -13.07 -21.73 20.41
C GLY A 123 -13.63 -22.87 19.56
N PHE A 124 -13.12 -23.08 18.34
CA PHE A 124 -13.69 -24.02 17.37
C PHE A 124 -12.77 -25.19 16.98
N HIS A 125 -11.60 -25.36 17.60
CA HIS A 125 -10.62 -26.40 17.26
C HIS A 125 -11.24 -27.80 17.13
N LYS A 126 -12.10 -28.21 18.06
CA LYS A 126 -12.78 -29.53 18.00
C LYS A 126 -13.63 -29.71 16.75
N HIS A 127 -14.37 -28.68 16.35
CA HIS A 127 -15.17 -28.69 15.14
C HIS A 127 -14.29 -28.69 13.89
N LEU A 128 -13.18 -27.94 13.89
CA LEU A 128 -12.22 -27.91 12.79
C LEU A 128 -11.55 -29.28 12.60
N ILE A 129 -11.10 -29.91 13.68
CA ILE A 129 -10.49 -31.26 13.67
C ILE A 129 -11.49 -32.31 13.20
N SER A 130 -12.73 -32.23 13.67
CA SER A 130 -13.81 -33.12 13.21
C SER A 130 -14.14 -32.92 11.73
N LEU A 131 -14.15 -31.67 11.24
CA LEU A 131 -14.41 -31.36 9.83
C LEU A 131 -13.35 -31.96 8.91
N MET A 132 -12.10 -31.99 9.37
CA MET A 132 -10.97 -32.61 8.67
C MET A 132 -11.01 -34.15 8.67
N LYS A 133 -12.01 -34.78 9.31
CA LYS A 133 -12.12 -36.24 9.48
C LYS A 133 -10.83 -36.86 10.05
N THR A 134 -10.27 -36.20 11.06
CA THR A 134 -9.04 -36.62 11.72
C THR A 134 -9.21 -38.01 12.36
N PRO A 135 -8.29 -38.96 12.15
CA PRO A 135 -8.32 -40.27 12.81
C PRO A 135 -8.37 -40.14 14.33
N PHE A 136 -9.13 -41.01 15.00
CA PHE A 136 -9.38 -40.91 16.45
C PHE A 136 -8.08 -40.90 17.26
N GLU A 137 -7.10 -41.70 16.86
CA GLU A 137 -5.79 -41.82 17.48
C GLU A 137 -4.93 -40.56 17.34
N ALA A 138 -5.21 -39.70 16.35
CA ALA A 138 -4.46 -38.47 16.08
C ALA A 138 -5.14 -37.20 16.62
N ILE A 139 -6.37 -37.29 17.16
CA ILE A 139 -7.12 -36.11 17.62
C ILE A 139 -6.36 -35.37 18.71
N GLY A 140 -5.87 -36.08 19.74
CA GLY A 140 -5.15 -35.46 20.86
C GLY A 140 -3.90 -34.70 20.41
N GLU A 141 -3.03 -35.36 19.63
CA GLU A 141 -1.83 -34.75 19.07
C GLU A 141 -2.15 -33.55 18.17
N THR A 142 -3.26 -33.60 17.42
CA THR A 142 -3.71 -32.48 16.57
C THR A 142 -4.20 -31.31 17.41
N GLU A 143 -4.92 -31.56 18.51
CA GLU A 143 -5.36 -30.52 19.45
C GLU A 143 -4.17 -29.79 20.07
N GLU A 144 -3.16 -30.53 20.55
CA GLU A 144 -1.94 -29.96 21.12
C GLU A 144 -1.13 -29.16 20.08
N TYR A 145 -0.95 -29.73 18.89
CA TYR A 145 -0.27 -29.07 17.77
C TYR A 145 -0.94 -27.73 17.42
N LEU A 146 -2.27 -27.74 17.24
CA LEU A 146 -3.04 -26.55 16.87
C LEU A 146 -3.06 -25.51 17.99
N PHE A 147 -3.12 -25.92 19.26
CA PHE A 147 -3.08 -25.00 20.38
C PHE A 147 -1.79 -24.18 20.38
N VAL A 148 -0.63 -24.84 20.23
CA VAL A 148 0.67 -24.15 20.17
C VAL A 148 0.76 -23.26 18.94
N CYS A 149 0.35 -23.75 17.77
CA CYS A 149 0.38 -22.96 16.54
C CYS A 149 -0.56 -21.73 16.59
N ALA A 150 -1.70 -21.84 17.29
CA ALA A 150 -2.64 -20.74 17.46
C ALA A 150 -2.01 -19.57 18.24
N LEU A 151 -1.16 -19.85 19.24
CA LEU A 151 -0.37 -18.82 19.94
C LEU A 151 0.64 -18.15 19.01
N GLY A 152 1.12 -18.88 17.99
CA GLY A 152 2.05 -18.37 16.97
C GLY A 152 1.43 -17.39 15.97
N ILE A 153 0.09 -17.31 15.86
CA ILE A 153 -0.61 -16.46 14.88
C ILE A 153 -0.18 -14.99 14.98
N VAL A 154 0.10 -14.49 16.18
CA VAL A 154 0.57 -13.11 16.38
C VAL A 154 1.93 -12.87 15.70
N PHE A 155 2.82 -13.84 15.71
CA PHE A 155 4.14 -13.75 15.06
C PHE A 155 4.01 -13.87 13.54
N ILE A 156 3.12 -14.73 13.05
CA ILE A 156 2.79 -14.84 11.61
C ILE A 156 2.25 -13.50 11.11
N ALA A 157 1.28 -12.91 11.82
CA ALA A 157 0.70 -11.63 11.47
C ALA A 157 1.75 -10.51 11.49
N GLY A 158 2.53 -10.41 12.58
CA GLY A 158 3.58 -9.41 12.73
C GLY A 158 4.67 -9.50 11.64
N TYR A 159 5.14 -10.71 11.33
CA TYR A 159 6.09 -10.94 10.25
C TYR A 159 5.52 -10.51 8.89
N ASN A 160 4.29 -10.90 8.58
CA ASN A 160 3.67 -10.56 7.30
C ASN A 160 3.41 -9.06 7.13
N VAL A 161 3.10 -8.33 8.21
CA VAL A 161 3.04 -6.85 8.18
C VAL A 161 4.40 -6.28 7.75
N ILE A 162 5.48 -6.69 8.42
CA ILE A 162 6.84 -6.21 8.10
C ILE A 162 7.24 -6.58 6.67
N SER A 163 7.01 -7.84 6.29
CA SER A 163 7.32 -8.34 4.96
C SER A 163 6.56 -7.56 3.88
N SER A 164 5.28 -7.28 4.09
CA SER A 164 4.47 -6.46 3.17
C SER A 164 4.98 -5.03 3.04
N ILE A 165 5.43 -4.40 4.14
CA ILE A 165 6.01 -3.05 4.09
C ILE A 165 7.30 -3.04 3.26
N LEU A 166 8.21 -3.99 3.51
CA LEU A 166 9.48 -4.10 2.76
C LEU A 166 9.23 -4.41 1.28
N THR A 167 8.30 -5.34 1.00
CA THR A 167 7.85 -5.69 -0.35
C THR A 167 7.28 -4.46 -1.07
N ALA A 168 6.45 -3.67 -0.38
CA ALA A 168 5.88 -2.43 -0.92
C ALA A 168 6.93 -1.40 -1.33
N MET A 169 8.04 -1.35 -0.59
CA MET A 169 9.18 -0.47 -0.86
C MET A 169 10.15 -1.03 -1.92
N GLY A 170 9.94 -2.27 -2.37
CA GLY A 170 10.78 -2.93 -3.39
C GLY A 170 11.93 -3.76 -2.82
N ASP A 171 11.93 -4.04 -1.51
CA ASP A 171 12.91 -4.92 -0.87
C ASP A 171 12.33 -6.33 -0.66
N SER A 172 12.72 -7.27 -1.55
CA SER A 172 12.43 -8.70 -1.39
C SER A 172 13.59 -9.51 -0.80
N LYS A 173 14.78 -8.91 -0.68
CA LYS A 173 15.97 -9.60 -0.15
C LYS A 173 15.92 -9.72 1.35
N THR A 174 15.47 -8.66 2.02
CA THR A 174 15.40 -8.64 3.48
C THR A 174 14.36 -9.67 4.00
N PRO A 175 13.12 -9.74 3.47
CA PRO A 175 12.19 -10.81 3.82
C PRO A 175 12.74 -12.22 3.58
N PHE A 176 13.44 -12.44 2.46
CA PHE A 176 14.11 -13.73 2.17
C PHE A 176 15.07 -14.14 3.29
N ILE A 177 15.92 -13.23 3.74
CA ILE A 177 16.88 -13.50 4.81
C ILE A 177 16.16 -13.86 6.12
N PHE A 178 15.05 -13.19 6.42
CA PHE A 178 14.26 -13.49 7.62
C PHE A 178 13.69 -14.91 7.58
N VAL A 179 13.08 -15.32 6.46
CA VAL A 179 12.55 -16.68 6.28
C VAL A 179 13.67 -17.72 6.30
N LEU A 180 14.83 -17.42 5.72
CA LEU A 180 15.98 -18.31 5.73
C LEU A 180 16.48 -18.57 7.17
N ILE A 181 16.62 -17.52 7.97
CA ILE A 181 17.01 -17.67 9.38
C ILE A 181 15.95 -18.45 10.16
N ALA A 182 14.66 -18.16 9.92
CA ALA A 182 13.56 -18.88 10.55
C ALA A 182 13.62 -20.39 10.23
N CYS A 183 13.82 -20.74 8.96
CA CYS A 183 13.97 -22.12 8.51
C CYS A 183 15.14 -22.83 9.20
N LEU A 184 16.31 -22.18 9.30
CA LEU A 184 17.47 -22.74 10.00
C LEU A 184 17.20 -22.95 11.51
N ILE A 185 16.51 -22.01 12.15
CA ILE A 185 16.10 -22.15 13.56
C ILE A 185 15.13 -23.33 13.70
N ASN A 186 14.10 -23.39 12.87
CA ASN A 186 13.10 -24.46 12.88
C ASN A 186 13.75 -25.84 12.73
N VAL A 187 14.57 -26.07 11.69
CA VAL A 187 15.27 -27.36 11.47
C VAL A 187 16.07 -27.80 12.70
N VAL A 188 16.80 -26.89 13.33
CA VAL A 188 17.60 -27.20 14.53
C VAL A 188 16.70 -27.54 15.72
N LEU A 189 15.60 -26.80 15.89
CA LEU A 189 14.65 -27.01 16.97
C LEU A 189 13.80 -28.27 16.77
N ASP A 190 13.44 -28.65 15.56
CA ASP A 190 12.74 -29.92 15.28
C ASP A 190 13.59 -31.10 15.70
N ILE A 191 14.85 -31.13 15.28
CA ILE A 191 15.78 -32.18 15.69
C ILE A 191 15.96 -32.19 17.21
N LEU A 192 15.92 -31.02 17.86
CA LEU A 192 16.03 -30.95 19.32
C LEU A 192 14.76 -31.47 20.03
N PHE A 193 13.58 -30.92 19.72
CA PHE A 193 12.34 -31.23 20.42
C PHE A 193 11.77 -32.59 20.02
N VAL A 194 11.78 -32.93 18.73
CA VAL A 194 11.21 -34.18 18.24
C VAL A 194 12.18 -35.34 18.48
N LYS A 195 13.43 -35.26 18.01
CA LYS A 195 14.37 -36.39 18.10
C LYS A 195 15.01 -36.54 19.49
N LYS A 196 15.45 -35.46 20.14
CA LYS A 196 16.17 -35.57 21.43
C LYS A 196 15.21 -35.57 22.63
N PHE A 197 14.16 -34.75 22.60
CA PHE A 197 13.19 -34.66 23.71
C PHE A 197 11.93 -35.50 23.50
N HIS A 198 11.78 -36.18 22.36
CA HIS A 198 10.68 -37.10 22.08
C HIS A 198 9.29 -36.48 22.21
N MET A 199 9.15 -35.20 21.84
CA MET A 199 7.90 -34.45 21.98
C MET A 199 6.93 -34.60 20.79
N GLY A 200 7.19 -35.50 19.83
CA GLY A 200 6.27 -35.81 18.74
C GLY A 200 5.79 -34.58 17.96
N ALA A 201 4.48 -34.53 17.67
CA ALA A 201 3.84 -33.41 16.96
C ALA A 201 3.93 -32.09 17.76
N LEU A 202 3.75 -32.13 19.08
CA LEU A 202 3.89 -30.96 19.96
C LEU A 202 5.28 -30.31 19.80
N GLY A 203 6.34 -31.12 19.72
CA GLY A 203 7.71 -30.66 19.51
C GLY A 203 7.88 -29.87 18.21
N ALA A 204 7.30 -30.36 17.11
CA ALA A 204 7.32 -29.67 15.82
C ALA A 204 6.54 -28.34 15.87
N ALA A 205 5.36 -28.32 16.49
CA ALA A 205 4.59 -27.09 16.66
C ALA A 205 5.37 -26.00 17.44
N ILE A 206 6.08 -26.40 18.50
CA ILE A 206 6.90 -25.49 19.30
C ILE A 206 8.09 -24.97 18.47
N ALA A 207 8.78 -25.85 17.75
CA ALA A 207 9.90 -25.47 16.89
C ALA A 207 9.47 -24.43 15.85
N THR A 208 8.36 -24.68 15.15
CA THR A 208 7.79 -23.78 14.15
C THR A 208 7.35 -22.44 14.75
N THR A 209 6.70 -22.46 15.92
CA THR A 209 6.27 -21.23 16.61
C THR A 209 7.46 -20.38 17.06
N ILE A 210 8.51 -20.99 17.61
CA ILE A 210 9.73 -20.29 18.02
C ILE A 210 10.47 -19.72 16.81
N ALA A 211 10.54 -20.45 15.70
CA ALA A 211 11.15 -19.97 14.47
C ALA A 211 10.42 -18.75 13.89
N GLN A 212 9.09 -18.76 13.89
CA GLN A 212 8.27 -17.62 13.47
C GLN A 212 8.46 -16.42 14.40
N ALA A 213 8.48 -16.64 15.71
CA ALA A 213 8.78 -15.60 16.69
C ALA A 213 10.18 -15.01 16.46
N GLY A 214 11.18 -15.87 16.25
CA GLY A 214 12.56 -15.48 15.93
C GLY A 214 12.64 -14.61 14.68
N SER A 215 11.94 -15.00 13.60
CA SER A 215 11.83 -14.21 12.37
C SER A 215 11.24 -12.82 12.62
N PHE A 216 10.13 -12.77 13.35
CA PHE A 216 9.45 -11.51 13.67
C PHE A 216 10.33 -10.58 14.53
N PHE A 217 10.94 -11.08 15.60
CA PHE A 217 11.82 -10.28 16.45
C PHE A 217 13.09 -9.84 15.72
N PHE A 218 13.68 -10.71 14.89
CA PHE A 218 14.82 -10.35 14.07
C PHE A 218 14.44 -9.25 13.07
N ALA A 219 13.26 -9.33 12.46
CA ALA A 219 12.73 -8.29 11.58
C ALA A 219 12.57 -6.95 12.31
N LEU A 220 11.99 -6.94 13.52
CA LEU A 220 11.88 -5.73 14.35
C LEU A 220 13.25 -5.12 14.70
N ILE A 221 14.22 -5.96 15.08
CA ILE A 221 15.59 -5.52 15.40
C ILE A 221 16.26 -4.92 14.15
N PHE A 222 16.10 -5.57 13.00
CA PHE A 222 16.61 -5.08 11.72
C PHE A 222 16.03 -3.71 11.38
N LEU A 223 14.71 -3.54 11.46
CA LEU A 223 14.03 -2.27 11.21
C LEU A 223 14.52 -1.16 12.14
N LYS A 224 14.69 -1.48 13.44
CA LYS A 224 15.21 -0.53 14.44
C LYS A 224 16.65 -0.10 14.16
N ARG A 225 17.50 -1.04 13.69
CA ARG A 225 18.94 -0.79 13.49
C ARG A 225 19.26 -0.09 12.17
N ASN A 226 18.57 -0.48 11.10
CA ASN A 226 18.88 0.00 9.74
C ASN A 226 17.96 1.15 9.30
N GLY A 227 16.78 1.27 9.92
CA GLY A 227 15.75 2.23 9.54
C GLY A 227 15.11 1.91 8.19
N ILE A 228 13.87 2.33 8.00
CA ILE A 228 13.11 2.14 6.75
C ILE A 228 13.03 3.42 5.91
N GLY A 229 13.89 4.41 6.17
CA GLY A 229 13.86 5.69 5.46
C GLY A 229 12.69 6.62 5.83
N VAL A 230 11.87 6.23 6.81
CA VAL A 230 10.76 7.00 7.37
C VAL A 230 10.84 6.98 8.90
N SER A 231 10.54 8.12 9.54
CA SER A 231 10.48 8.21 11.00
C SER A 231 9.12 7.71 11.48
N ILE A 232 9.12 6.60 12.21
CA ILE A 232 7.94 6.11 12.94
C ILE A 232 8.02 6.65 14.36
N THR A 233 6.99 7.37 14.79
CA THR A 233 6.83 7.91 16.13
C THR A 233 5.71 7.18 16.87
N ARG A 234 5.65 7.34 18.19
CA ARG A 234 4.56 6.75 18.99
C ARG A 234 3.18 7.30 18.59
N GLU A 235 3.15 8.52 18.08
CA GLU A 235 1.93 9.20 17.63
C GLU A 235 1.31 8.52 16.40
N ASP A 236 2.11 7.83 15.59
CA ASP A 236 1.62 7.11 14.40
C ASP A 236 0.84 5.83 14.76
N PHE A 237 0.98 5.30 15.98
CA PHE A 237 0.26 4.12 16.47
C PHE A 237 -1.11 4.51 17.03
N HIS A 238 -2.01 4.92 16.15
CA HIS A 238 -3.40 5.21 16.53
C HIS A 238 -4.40 4.56 15.56
N PHE A 239 -5.64 4.45 16.01
CA PHE A 239 -6.73 3.94 15.20
C PHE A 239 -7.13 5.01 14.16
N ASP A 240 -6.67 4.88 12.91
CA ASP A 240 -7.17 5.67 11.78
C ASP A 240 -8.25 4.86 11.03
N LYS A 241 -9.52 5.19 11.27
CA LYS A 241 -10.67 4.51 10.66
C LYS A 241 -10.60 4.52 9.12
N LYS A 242 -10.13 5.62 8.51
CA LYS A 242 -10.07 5.74 7.05
C LYS A 242 -9.00 4.82 6.50
N GLU A 243 -7.83 4.81 7.12
CA GLU A 243 -6.72 3.96 6.71
C GLU A 243 -7.05 2.46 6.87
N ILE A 244 -7.69 2.07 7.98
CA ILE A 244 -8.18 0.70 8.20
C ILE A 244 -9.15 0.29 7.09
N ILE A 245 -10.13 1.14 6.78
CA ILE A 245 -11.09 0.86 5.70
C ILE A 245 -10.36 0.66 4.38
N ASN A 246 -9.36 1.48 4.06
CA ASN A 246 -8.59 1.32 2.82
C ASN A 246 -7.82 -0.01 2.79
N ILE A 247 -7.15 -0.38 3.89
CA ILE A 247 -6.42 -1.66 3.99
C ILE A 247 -7.40 -2.82 3.80
N VAL A 248 -8.55 -2.80 4.47
CA VAL A 248 -9.55 -3.88 4.42
C VAL A 248 -10.27 -3.94 3.08
N LEU A 249 -10.58 -2.80 2.44
CA LEU A 249 -11.21 -2.78 1.11
C LEU A 249 -10.32 -3.40 0.03
N ILE A 250 -8.99 -3.28 0.17
CA ILE A 250 -8.04 -3.90 -0.76
C ILE A 250 -7.76 -5.34 -0.35
N GLY A 251 -7.33 -5.57 0.90
CA GLY A 251 -6.85 -6.85 1.39
C GLY A 251 -7.96 -7.86 1.72
N GLY A 252 -9.14 -7.42 2.15
CA GLY A 252 -10.28 -8.29 2.48
C GLY A 252 -10.74 -9.14 1.29
N PRO A 253 -10.98 -8.57 0.09
CA PRO A 253 -11.28 -9.35 -1.10
C PRO A 253 -10.19 -10.36 -1.47
N VAL A 254 -8.90 -9.99 -1.33
CA VAL A 254 -7.79 -10.92 -1.62
C VAL A 254 -7.73 -12.04 -0.59
N ALA A 255 -7.94 -11.74 0.70
CA ALA A 255 -8.01 -12.75 1.77
C ALA A 255 -9.15 -13.74 1.53
N LEU A 256 -10.34 -13.23 1.19
CA LEU A 256 -11.49 -14.07 0.88
C LEU A 256 -11.26 -14.91 -0.39
N GLN A 257 -10.66 -14.33 -1.42
CA GLN A 257 -10.27 -15.03 -2.64
C GLN A 257 -9.33 -16.20 -2.32
N ASN A 258 -8.24 -15.93 -1.60
CA ASN A 258 -7.26 -16.95 -1.23
C ASN A 258 -7.90 -18.07 -0.41
N MET A 259 -8.73 -17.73 0.60
CA MET A 259 -9.38 -18.72 1.44
C MET A 259 -10.32 -19.62 0.64
N LEU A 260 -11.21 -19.03 -0.16
CA LEU A 260 -12.23 -19.78 -0.90
C LEU A 260 -11.63 -20.58 -2.07
N VAL A 261 -10.61 -20.05 -2.75
CA VAL A 261 -9.89 -20.81 -3.79
C VAL A 261 -9.15 -22.00 -3.17
N ASN A 262 -8.49 -21.84 -2.01
CA ASN A 262 -7.87 -22.98 -1.32
C ASN A 262 -8.92 -24.01 -0.88
N ALA A 263 -10.02 -23.56 -0.27
CA ALA A 263 -11.11 -24.46 0.13
C ALA A 263 -11.74 -25.20 -1.06
N SER A 264 -11.74 -24.59 -2.26
CA SER A 264 -12.31 -25.21 -3.46
C SER A 264 -11.60 -26.50 -3.89
N PHE A 265 -10.32 -26.68 -3.54
CA PHE A 265 -9.58 -27.92 -3.83
C PHE A 265 -10.19 -29.11 -3.10
N LEU A 266 -10.79 -28.93 -1.91
CA LEU A 266 -11.46 -30.01 -1.18
C LEU A 266 -12.64 -30.62 -1.98
N PHE A 267 -13.36 -29.80 -2.75
CA PHE A 267 -14.42 -30.28 -3.63
C PHE A 267 -13.85 -31.07 -4.81
N ILE A 268 -12.74 -30.61 -5.40
CA ILE A 268 -12.06 -31.32 -6.47
C ILE A 268 -11.52 -32.66 -5.98
N THR A 269 -10.87 -32.70 -4.81
CA THR A 269 -10.43 -33.95 -4.17
C THR A 269 -11.59 -34.92 -3.94
N THR A 270 -12.76 -34.41 -3.55
CA THR A 270 -13.95 -35.24 -3.37
C THR A 270 -14.41 -35.90 -4.67
N ILE A 271 -14.37 -35.16 -5.79
CA ILE A 271 -14.68 -35.70 -7.13
C ILE A 271 -13.66 -36.79 -7.51
N ILE A 272 -12.36 -36.51 -7.33
CA ILE A 272 -11.29 -37.47 -7.67
C ILE A 272 -11.39 -38.74 -6.82
N ASN A 273 -11.74 -38.64 -5.55
CA ASN A 273 -11.87 -39.80 -4.67
C ASN A 273 -12.94 -40.80 -5.16
N GLN A 274 -13.93 -40.34 -5.93
CA GLN A 274 -14.94 -41.22 -6.54
C GLN A 274 -14.37 -42.04 -7.71
N MET A 275 -13.27 -41.59 -8.32
CA MET A 275 -12.56 -42.29 -9.39
C MET A 275 -11.63 -43.39 -8.87
N GLY A 276 -11.49 -43.52 -7.54
CA GLY A 276 -10.71 -44.58 -6.90
C GLY A 276 -9.46 -44.11 -6.16
N VAL A 277 -8.88 -45.02 -5.39
CA VAL A 277 -7.75 -44.73 -4.48
C VAL A 277 -6.47 -44.37 -5.25
N VAL A 278 -6.19 -45.07 -6.36
CA VAL A 278 -5.01 -44.79 -7.20
C VAL A 278 -5.10 -43.39 -7.82
N ALA A 279 -6.29 -42.98 -8.29
CA ALA A 279 -6.53 -41.64 -8.82
C ALA A 279 -6.30 -40.56 -7.76
N SER A 280 -6.80 -40.78 -6.55
CA SER A 280 -6.60 -39.88 -5.41
C SER A 280 -5.11 -39.73 -5.06
N ALA A 281 -4.38 -40.85 -4.97
CA ALA A 281 -2.94 -40.85 -4.75
C ALA A 281 -2.18 -40.11 -5.86
N ALA A 282 -2.58 -40.32 -7.12
CA ALA A 282 -1.97 -39.70 -8.28
C ALA A 282 -2.13 -38.17 -8.28
N VAL A 283 -3.32 -37.66 -7.94
CA VAL A 283 -3.54 -36.21 -7.82
C VAL A 283 -2.78 -35.64 -6.62
N GLY A 284 -2.72 -36.33 -5.47
CA GLY A 284 -1.92 -35.90 -4.33
C GLY A 284 -0.43 -35.75 -4.65
N VAL A 285 0.12 -36.64 -5.48
CA VAL A 285 1.49 -36.51 -6.03
C VAL A 285 1.62 -35.26 -6.89
N VAL A 286 0.66 -35.03 -7.79
CA VAL A 286 0.70 -33.91 -8.74
C VAL A 286 0.50 -32.56 -8.05
N GLU A 287 -0.36 -32.46 -7.04
CA GLU A 287 -0.56 -31.24 -6.24
C GLU A 287 0.75 -30.77 -5.57
N LYS A 288 1.55 -31.71 -5.08
CA LYS A 288 2.89 -31.40 -4.53
C LYS A 288 3.81 -30.85 -5.61
N LEU A 289 3.83 -31.45 -6.80
CA LEU A 289 4.66 -30.97 -7.93
C LEU A 289 4.21 -29.56 -8.39
N ILE A 290 2.90 -29.35 -8.53
CA ILE A 290 2.31 -28.08 -8.98
C ILE A 290 2.65 -26.94 -8.02
N THR A 291 2.70 -27.21 -6.71
CA THR A 291 3.09 -26.22 -5.69
C THR A 291 4.45 -25.58 -5.99
N PHE A 292 5.39 -26.33 -6.56
CA PHE A 292 6.69 -25.79 -7.00
C PHE A 292 6.63 -25.15 -8.39
N ILE A 293 5.89 -25.74 -9.32
CA ILE A 293 5.76 -25.26 -10.70
C ILE A 293 5.14 -23.85 -10.73
N PHE A 294 4.23 -23.53 -9.80
CA PHE A 294 3.50 -22.26 -9.77
C PHE A 294 4.25 -21.12 -9.05
N VAL A 295 5.39 -21.41 -8.40
CA VAL A 295 6.17 -20.40 -7.65
C VAL A 295 6.58 -19.19 -8.50
N PRO A 296 7.09 -19.34 -9.74
CA PRO A 296 7.49 -18.19 -10.55
C PRO A 296 6.33 -17.26 -10.90
N ALA A 297 5.16 -17.81 -11.26
CA ALA A 297 3.98 -17.01 -11.56
C ALA A 297 3.47 -16.27 -10.32
N THR A 298 3.48 -16.93 -9.16
CA THR A 298 3.07 -16.33 -7.87
C THR A 298 3.99 -15.19 -7.45
N ALA A 299 5.31 -15.41 -7.55
CA ALA A 299 6.30 -14.39 -7.26
C ALA A 299 6.18 -13.19 -8.21
N MET A 300 5.93 -13.45 -9.49
CA MET A 300 5.76 -12.39 -10.48
C MET A 300 4.48 -11.57 -10.24
N GLY A 301 3.38 -12.21 -9.89
CA GLY A 301 2.14 -11.51 -9.50
C GLY A 301 2.38 -10.53 -8.34
N THR A 302 3.16 -10.96 -7.34
CA THR A 302 3.55 -10.11 -6.20
C THR A 302 4.46 -8.96 -6.62
N ALA A 303 5.48 -9.25 -7.45
CA ALA A 303 6.41 -8.25 -7.97
C ALA A 303 5.69 -7.17 -8.81
N VAL A 304 4.80 -7.60 -9.70
CA VAL A 304 3.95 -6.70 -10.50
C VAL A 304 3.04 -5.89 -9.59
N GLY A 305 2.46 -6.48 -8.55
CA GLY A 305 1.61 -5.77 -7.60
C GLY A 305 2.34 -4.65 -6.87
N ALA A 306 3.52 -4.94 -6.30
CA ALA A 306 4.34 -3.96 -5.60
C ALA A 306 4.85 -2.85 -6.53
N ALA A 307 5.41 -3.23 -7.69
CA ALA A 307 5.93 -2.28 -8.66
C ALA A 307 4.82 -1.43 -9.29
N SER A 308 3.68 -2.01 -9.63
CA SER A 308 2.51 -1.27 -10.13
C SER A 308 1.96 -0.30 -9.08
N ALA A 309 1.92 -0.70 -7.79
CA ALA A 309 1.47 0.19 -6.72
C ALA A 309 2.35 1.44 -6.61
N GLN A 310 3.68 1.28 -6.65
CA GLN A 310 4.60 2.42 -6.68
C GLN A 310 4.39 3.29 -7.92
N ASN A 311 4.29 2.70 -9.10
CA ASN A 311 4.11 3.46 -10.33
C ASN A 311 2.76 4.22 -10.35
N ILE A 312 1.67 3.61 -9.86
CA ILE A 312 0.37 4.27 -9.72
C ILE A 312 0.44 5.41 -8.72
N GLY A 313 1.10 5.21 -7.58
CA GLY A 313 1.37 6.25 -6.59
C GLY A 313 2.13 7.45 -7.16
N ALA A 314 3.10 7.18 -8.05
CA ALA A 314 3.87 8.19 -8.76
C ALA A 314 3.15 8.79 -9.99
N ASN A 315 1.85 8.49 -10.20
CA ASN A 315 1.06 8.89 -11.37
C ASN A 315 1.62 8.38 -12.73
N GLN A 316 2.39 7.30 -12.74
CA GLN A 316 2.97 6.67 -13.94
C GLN A 316 2.16 5.45 -14.40
N LEU A 317 0.86 5.63 -14.67
CA LEU A 317 -0.05 4.53 -14.99
C LEU A 317 0.39 3.71 -16.22
N GLU A 318 0.93 4.35 -17.25
CA GLU A 318 1.43 3.66 -18.44
C GLU A 318 2.64 2.77 -18.12
N ARG A 319 3.49 3.20 -17.18
CA ARG A 319 4.59 2.37 -16.68
C ARG A 319 4.07 1.20 -15.85
N ALA A 320 3.01 1.37 -15.07
CA ALA A 320 2.35 0.28 -14.34
C ALA A 320 1.77 -0.77 -15.31
N LYS A 321 1.09 -0.36 -16.39
CA LYS A 321 0.63 -1.28 -17.45
C LYS A 321 1.78 -2.03 -18.12
N LYS A 322 2.87 -1.32 -18.45
CA LYS A 322 4.08 -1.96 -19.00
C LYS A 322 4.69 -2.95 -18.00
N THR A 323 4.65 -2.64 -16.70
CA THR A 323 5.12 -3.54 -15.62
C THR A 323 4.33 -4.84 -15.61
N MET A 324 3.01 -4.77 -15.75
CA MET A 324 2.17 -5.97 -15.88
C MET A 324 2.55 -6.81 -17.09
N TRP A 325 2.66 -6.21 -18.30
CA TRP A 325 3.02 -6.97 -19.51
C TRP A 325 4.42 -7.57 -19.45
N TRP A 326 5.41 -6.83 -18.93
CA TRP A 326 6.75 -7.38 -18.70
C TRP A 326 6.74 -8.51 -17.67
N GLY A 327 5.94 -8.39 -16.61
CA GLY A 327 5.74 -9.47 -15.64
C GLY A 327 5.21 -10.74 -16.30
N ILE A 328 4.16 -10.62 -17.13
CA ILE A 328 3.61 -11.74 -17.91
C ILE A 328 4.71 -12.40 -18.76
N LEU A 329 5.45 -11.61 -19.54
CA LEU A 329 6.51 -12.13 -20.40
C LEU A 329 7.61 -12.86 -19.62
N ILE A 330 8.03 -12.31 -18.47
CA ILE A 330 9.07 -12.94 -17.64
C ILE A 330 8.56 -14.21 -16.98
N ALA A 331 7.29 -14.25 -16.53
CA ALA A 331 6.68 -15.44 -15.93
C ALA A 331 6.42 -16.55 -16.97
N LEU A 332 6.15 -16.20 -18.23
CA LEU A 332 5.92 -17.18 -19.29
C LEU A 332 7.14 -18.02 -19.62
N ILE A 333 8.36 -17.48 -19.48
CA ILE A 333 9.60 -18.21 -19.77
C ILE A 333 9.71 -19.49 -18.91
N PRO A 334 9.73 -19.41 -17.56
CA PRO A 334 9.74 -20.62 -16.73
C PRO A 334 8.45 -21.44 -16.89
N ALA A 335 7.29 -20.83 -17.15
CA ALA A 335 6.05 -21.56 -17.37
C ALA A 335 6.11 -22.47 -18.60
N ILE A 336 6.68 -22.00 -19.72
CA ILE A 336 6.93 -22.80 -20.92
C ILE A 336 7.92 -23.93 -20.63
N ILE A 337 9.00 -23.64 -19.90
CA ILE A 337 9.99 -24.65 -19.51
C ILE A 337 9.32 -25.76 -18.69
N PHE A 338 8.55 -25.41 -17.66
CA PHE A 338 7.84 -26.40 -16.84
C PHE A 338 6.78 -27.17 -17.62
N THR A 339 6.07 -26.50 -18.54
CA THR A 339 5.12 -27.17 -19.45
C THR A 339 5.83 -28.24 -20.27
N LEU A 340 6.93 -27.91 -20.94
CA LEU A 340 7.71 -28.87 -21.73
C LEU A 340 8.27 -30.01 -20.86
N LEU A 341 8.81 -29.70 -19.68
CA LEU A 341 9.29 -30.72 -18.75
C LEU A 341 8.19 -31.69 -18.34
N CYS A 342 6.98 -31.20 -18.04
CA CYS A 342 5.86 -32.05 -17.67
C CYS A 342 5.32 -32.87 -18.85
N GLN A 343 5.32 -32.32 -20.08
CA GLN A 343 4.91 -33.06 -21.27
C GLN A 343 5.83 -34.26 -21.54
N PHE A 344 7.14 -34.05 -21.54
CA PHE A 344 8.11 -35.07 -21.93
C PHE A 344 8.57 -35.97 -20.76
N PHE A 345 8.60 -35.45 -19.54
CA PHE A 345 9.16 -36.13 -18.37
C PHE A 345 8.14 -36.31 -17.24
N GLY A 346 6.83 -36.24 -17.52
CA GLY A 346 5.76 -36.35 -16.52
C GLY A 346 5.89 -37.59 -15.62
N SER A 347 6.14 -38.77 -16.20
CA SER A 347 6.33 -40.02 -15.44
C SER A 347 7.59 -39.99 -14.58
N SER A 348 8.69 -39.42 -15.08
CA SER A 348 9.93 -39.27 -14.30
C SER A 348 9.73 -38.32 -13.14
N LEU A 349 9.02 -37.20 -13.34
CA LEU A 349 8.69 -36.23 -12.29
C LEU A 349 7.79 -36.85 -11.21
N ALA A 350 6.76 -37.59 -11.61
CA ALA A 350 5.91 -38.34 -10.68
C ALA A 350 6.71 -39.42 -9.92
N GLY A 351 7.64 -40.10 -10.60
CA GLY A 351 8.54 -41.11 -10.01
C GLY A 351 9.50 -40.58 -8.94
N ILE A 352 9.70 -39.26 -8.84
CA ILE A 352 10.44 -38.65 -7.72
C ILE A 352 9.61 -38.75 -6.42
N MET A 353 8.28 -38.70 -6.53
CA MET A 353 7.37 -38.63 -5.38
C MET A 353 6.84 -39.99 -4.94
N THR A 354 6.68 -40.94 -5.86
CA THR A 354 6.17 -42.28 -5.57
C THR A 354 6.90 -43.33 -6.40
N LYS A 355 6.91 -44.57 -5.93
CA LYS A 355 7.47 -45.73 -6.64
C LYS A 355 6.42 -46.67 -7.21
N ASP A 356 5.14 -46.41 -6.94
CA ASP A 356 4.03 -47.21 -7.46
C ASP A 356 3.82 -46.92 -8.96
N PRO A 357 4.02 -47.91 -9.86
CA PRO A 357 3.92 -47.69 -11.30
C PRO A 357 2.56 -47.16 -11.76
N GLU A 358 1.47 -47.62 -11.16
CA GLU A 358 0.12 -47.23 -11.56
C GLU A 358 -0.15 -45.78 -11.17
N VAL A 359 0.28 -45.38 -9.97
CA VAL A 359 0.20 -43.98 -9.50
C VAL A 359 1.08 -43.08 -10.37
N ILE A 360 2.28 -43.54 -10.76
CA ILE A 360 3.19 -42.77 -11.63
C ILE A 360 2.53 -42.48 -12.98
N GLU A 361 1.92 -43.48 -13.60
CA GLU A 361 1.27 -43.34 -14.91
C GLU A 361 0.08 -42.38 -14.85
N MET A 362 -0.83 -42.59 -13.90
CA MET A 362 -1.98 -41.72 -13.67
C MET A 362 -1.58 -40.29 -13.30
N SER A 363 -0.52 -40.10 -12.50
CA SER A 363 0.03 -38.78 -12.19
C SER A 363 0.59 -38.10 -13.42
N ALA A 364 1.30 -38.84 -14.29
CA ALA A 364 1.86 -38.29 -15.51
C ALA A 364 0.76 -37.79 -16.45
N ASP A 365 -0.32 -38.56 -16.59
CA ASP A 365 -1.48 -38.19 -17.41
C ASP A 365 -2.18 -36.95 -16.89
N TYR A 366 -2.47 -36.90 -15.59
CA TYR A 366 -3.04 -35.70 -14.96
C TYR A 366 -2.14 -34.48 -15.14
N LEU A 367 -0.83 -34.64 -14.94
CA LEU A 367 0.15 -33.56 -15.04
C LEU A 367 0.27 -33.01 -16.47
N ARG A 368 0.22 -33.88 -17.49
CA ARG A 368 0.30 -33.49 -18.91
C ARG A 368 -0.87 -32.60 -19.32
N SER A 369 -2.09 -32.85 -18.86
CA SER A 369 -3.22 -31.97 -19.17
C SER A 369 -3.28 -30.75 -18.26
N TYR A 370 -3.00 -30.91 -16.96
CA TYR A 370 -3.06 -29.81 -15.99
C TYR A 370 -2.02 -28.73 -16.25
N VAL A 371 -0.79 -29.08 -16.64
CA VAL A 371 0.35 -28.14 -16.65
C VAL A 371 0.12 -26.92 -17.54
N PHE A 372 -0.71 -27.00 -18.58
CA PHE A 372 -1.07 -25.83 -19.40
C PHE A 372 -1.66 -24.67 -18.58
N ASP A 373 -2.20 -24.94 -17.39
CA ASP A 373 -2.71 -23.94 -16.47
C ASP A 373 -1.62 -22.96 -16.02
N VAL A 374 -0.35 -23.40 -15.90
CA VAL A 374 0.76 -22.52 -15.51
C VAL A 374 0.99 -21.38 -16.51
N LEU A 375 0.71 -21.63 -17.80
CA LEU A 375 0.77 -20.61 -18.85
C LEU A 375 -0.31 -19.55 -18.61
N MET A 376 -1.56 -19.98 -18.33
CA MET A 376 -2.69 -19.09 -18.11
C MET A 376 -2.56 -18.31 -16.80
N VAL A 377 -2.12 -18.98 -15.73
CA VAL A 377 -1.88 -18.39 -14.41
C VAL A 377 -0.78 -17.31 -14.47
N SER A 378 0.23 -17.46 -15.34
CA SER A 378 1.25 -16.42 -15.55
C SER A 378 0.65 -15.08 -16.01
N PHE A 379 -0.43 -15.12 -16.81
CA PHE A 379 -1.21 -13.94 -17.15
C PHE A 379 -2.06 -13.48 -15.96
N VAL A 380 -2.89 -14.37 -15.43
CA VAL A 380 -3.90 -14.03 -14.41
C VAL A 380 -3.26 -13.48 -13.14
N PHE A 381 -2.17 -14.06 -12.64
CA PHE A 381 -1.51 -13.59 -11.42
C PHE A 381 -0.84 -12.24 -11.61
N SER A 382 -0.21 -11.99 -12.75
CA SER A 382 0.36 -10.68 -13.09
C SER A 382 -0.73 -9.61 -13.23
N MET A 383 -1.86 -9.95 -13.88
CA MET A 383 -3.01 -9.06 -13.98
C MET A 383 -3.66 -8.79 -12.63
N ASN A 384 -3.80 -9.80 -11.77
CA ASN A 384 -4.28 -9.64 -10.40
C ASN A 384 -3.38 -8.72 -9.57
N GLY A 385 -2.06 -8.88 -9.68
CA GLY A 385 -1.10 -7.95 -9.08
C GLY A 385 -1.39 -6.50 -9.50
N PHE A 386 -1.58 -6.28 -10.80
CA PHE A 386 -1.93 -4.96 -11.33
C PHE A 386 -3.31 -4.46 -10.85
N PHE A 387 -4.38 -5.26 -10.92
CA PHE A 387 -5.73 -4.86 -10.48
C PHE A 387 -5.79 -4.56 -8.98
N ASN A 388 -5.12 -5.37 -8.16
CA ASN A 388 -5.00 -5.15 -6.73
C ASN A 388 -4.27 -3.83 -6.45
N SER A 389 -3.17 -3.56 -7.17
CA SER A 389 -2.43 -2.30 -7.04
C SER A 389 -3.24 -1.06 -7.48
N PHE A 390 -4.25 -1.26 -8.33
CA PHE A 390 -5.20 -0.24 -8.79
C PHE A 390 -6.40 -0.07 -7.83
N GLY A 391 -6.44 -0.82 -6.71
CA GLY A 391 -7.54 -0.79 -5.74
C GLY A 391 -8.81 -1.49 -6.21
N LYS A 392 -8.72 -2.37 -7.22
CA LYS A 392 -9.86 -3.14 -7.80
C LYS A 392 -9.78 -4.62 -7.44
N SER A 393 -9.33 -4.94 -6.23
CA SER A 393 -9.21 -6.33 -5.75
C SER A 393 -10.53 -7.08 -5.68
N TRP A 394 -11.68 -6.38 -5.59
CA TRP A 394 -12.99 -7.01 -5.72
C TRP A 394 -13.17 -7.70 -7.08
N PHE A 395 -12.58 -7.17 -8.15
CA PHE A 395 -12.66 -7.79 -9.47
C PHE A 395 -11.83 -9.07 -9.50
N SER A 396 -10.66 -9.06 -8.87
CA SER A 396 -9.83 -10.24 -8.69
C SER A 396 -10.58 -11.35 -7.94
N LEU A 397 -11.27 -11.00 -6.86
CA LEU A 397 -12.16 -11.92 -6.14
C LEU A 397 -13.25 -12.49 -7.05
N ILE A 398 -14.04 -11.64 -7.72
CA ILE A 398 -15.22 -12.09 -8.48
C ILE A 398 -14.84 -13.04 -9.59
N HIS A 399 -13.87 -12.68 -10.45
CA HIS A 399 -13.55 -13.54 -11.58
C HIS A 399 -12.97 -14.87 -11.09
N SER A 400 -12.14 -14.87 -10.02
CA SER A 400 -11.54 -16.11 -9.50
C SER A 400 -12.57 -17.02 -8.84
N LEU A 401 -13.55 -16.49 -8.11
CA LEU A 401 -14.63 -17.30 -7.57
C LEU A 401 -15.56 -17.82 -8.66
N LEU A 402 -15.90 -16.98 -9.63
CA LEU A 402 -16.73 -17.38 -10.77
C LEU A 402 -16.08 -18.53 -11.53
N THR A 403 -14.80 -18.41 -11.89
CA THR A 403 -14.12 -19.45 -12.65
C THR A 403 -13.92 -20.70 -11.80
N THR A 404 -13.56 -20.56 -10.52
CA THR A 404 -13.36 -21.71 -9.64
C THR A 404 -14.66 -22.48 -9.36
N PHE A 405 -15.72 -21.80 -8.92
CA PHE A 405 -16.95 -22.46 -8.47
C PHE A 405 -17.98 -22.68 -9.57
N ALA A 406 -18.05 -21.81 -10.57
CA ALA A 406 -19.04 -21.92 -11.65
C ALA A 406 -18.48 -22.54 -12.94
N VAL A 407 -17.15 -22.67 -13.08
CA VAL A 407 -16.53 -23.30 -14.26
C VAL A 407 -15.71 -24.54 -13.87
N ARG A 408 -14.66 -24.40 -13.06
CA ARG A 408 -13.73 -25.48 -12.73
C ARG A 408 -14.41 -26.67 -12.05
N ILE A 409 -15.14 -26.44 -10.95
CA ILE A 409 -15.81 -27.52 -10.20
C ILE A 409 -16.88 -28.21 -11.07
N PRO A 410 -17.83 -27.50 -11.71
CA PRO A 410 -18.81 -28.15 -12.58
C PRO A 410 -18.20 -28.89 -13.76
N LEU A 411 -17.13 -28.34 -14.36
CA LEU A 411 -16.43 -28.98 -15.47
C LEU A 411 -15.72 -30.25 -15.02
N ALA A 412 -15.02 -30.22 -13.87
CA ALA A 412 -14.39 -31.40 -13.30
C ALA A 412 -15.42 -32.48 -12.96
N TYR A 413 -16.55 -32.09 -12.36
CA TYR A 413 -17.66 -33.01 -12.07
C TYR A 413 -18.22 -33.61 -13.36
N PHE A 414 -18.54 -32.80 -14.36
CA PHE A 414 -19.07 -33.28 -15.64
C PHE A 414 -18.11 -34.27 -16.31
N ILE A 415 -16.81 -33.95 -16.37
CA ILE A 415 -15.80 -34.85 -16.93
C ILE A 415 -15.74 -36.18 -16.16
N SER A 416 -15.80 -36.14 -14.82
CA SER A 416 -15.77 -37.35 -13.99
C SER A 416 -16.98 -38.28 -14.20
N THR A 417 -18.09 -37.76 -14.72
CA THR A 417 -19.30 -38.56 -15.02
C THR A 417 -19.29 -39.18 -16.42
N ILE A 418 -18.32 -38.82 -17.27
CA ILE A 418 -18.18 -39.43 -18.60
C ILE A 418 -17.59 -40.83 -18.42
N ASP A 419 -18.29 -41.85 -18.95
CA ASP A 419 -17.84 -43.23 -18.90
C ASP A 419 -16.45 -43.37 -19.55
N GLY A 420 -15.51 -43.97 -18.81
CA GLY A 420 -14.13 -44.15 -19.25
C GLY A 420 -13.25 -42.90 -19.14
N SER A 421 -13.71 -41.83 -18.49
CA SER A 421 -12.88 -40.65 -18.22
C SER A 421 -11.63 -41.01 -17.40
N THR A 422 -10.49 -40.52 -17.85
CA THR A 422 -9.20 -40.67 -17.18
C THR A 422 -8.82 -39.37 -16.47
N LEU A 423 -7.75 -39.41 -15.68
CA LEU A 423 -7.20 -38.19 -15.11
C LEU A 423 -6.67 -37.22 -16.18
N PHE A 424 -6.30 -37.71 -17.38
CA PHE A 424 -5.91 -36.82 -18.47
C PHE A 424 -7.05 -35.86 -18.85
N GLU A 425 -8.28 -36.36 -19.08
CA GLU A 425 -9.42 -35.49 -19.39
C GLU A 425 -9.73 -34.56 -18.21
N LEU A 426 -9.72 -35.09 -16.99
CA LEU A 426 -10.02 -34.32 -15.79
C LEU A 426 -9.06 -33.13 -15.61
N GLY A 427 -7.77 -33.31 -15.90
CA GLY A 427 -6.76 -32.27 -15.74
C GLY A 427 -6.98 -31.04 -16.64
N TRP A 428 -7.75 -31.15 -17.72
CA TRP A 428 -8.15 -29.99 -18.55
C TRP A 428 -9.11 -29.03 -17.86
N ALA A 429 -9.77 -29.44 -16.78
CA ALA A 429 -10.71 -28.57 -16.06
C ALA A 429 -10.05 -27.29 -15.52
N SER A 430 -8.79 -27.37 -15.06
CA SER A 430 -8.06 -26.21 -14.54
C SER A 430 -7.68 -25.20 -15.64
N PRO A 431 -6.92 -25.56 -16.68
CA PRO A 431 -6.52 -24.60 -17.72
C PRO A 431 -7.71 -23.98 -18.45
N LEU A 432 -8.79 -24.73 -18.69
CA LEU A 432 -10.00 -24.19 -19.34
C LEU A 432 -10.71 -23.15 -18.45
N SER A 433 -10.80 -23.42 -17.15
CA SER A 433 -11.32 -22.45 -16.18
C SER A 433 -10.47 -21.17 -16.12
N THR A 434 -9.14 -21.32 -16.06
CA THR A 434 -8.23 -20.18 -16.03
C THR A 434 -8.20 -19.43 -17.37
N PHE A 435 -8.48 -20.10 -18.48
CA PHE A 435 -8.67 -19.44 -19.78
C PHE A 435 -9.90 -18.52 -19.77
N VAL A 436 -11.02 -18.95 -19.20
CA VAL A 436 -12.20 -18.09 -18.97
C VAL A 436 -11.82 -16.90 -18.09
N SER A 437 -11.06 -17.14 -17.01
CA SER A 437 -10.51 -16.09 -16.14
C SER A 437 -9.69 -15.06 -16.92
N LEU A 438 -8.81 -15.51 -17.81
CA LEU A 438 -7.99 -14.66 -18.66
C LEU A 438 -8.85 -13.76 -19.57
N ILE A 439 -9.88 -14.31 -20.20
CA ILE A 439 -10.81 -13.55 -21.03
C ILE A 439 -11.49 -12.45 -20.21
N LEU A 440 -12.00 -12.78 -19.01
CA LEU A 440 -12.62 -11.80 -18.12
C LEU A 440 -11.64 -10.68 -17.72
N CYS A 441 -10.40 -11.04 -17.38
CA CYS A 441 -9.35 -10.07 -17.06
C CYS A 441 -9.02 -9.15 -18.23
N LEU A 442 -8.91 -9.68 -19.46
CA LEU A 442 -8.67 -8.87 -20.67
C LEU A 442 -9.83 -7.92 -20.98
N ILE A 443 -11.08 -8.39 -20.84
CA ILE A 443 -12.28 -7.56 -21.00
C ILE A 443 -12.31 -6.45 -19.95
N PHE A 444 -11.96 -6.74 -18.69
CA PHE A 444 -11.92 -5.73 -17.65
C PHE A 444 -10.81 -4.72 -17.89
N LEU A 445 -9.61 -5.18 -18.26
CA LEU A 445 -8.46 -4.34 -18.58
C LEU A 445 -8.77 -3.31 -19.68
N SER A 446 -9.52 -3.70 -20.73
CA SER A 446 -9.92 -2.78 -21.80
C SER A 446 -10.92 -1.70 -21.35
N LYS A 447 -11.65 -1.94 -20.25
CA LYS A 447 -12.61 -1.00 -19.66
C LYS A 447 -12.01 -0.08 -18.59
N ILE A 448 -10.77 -0.33 -18.14
CA ILE A 448 -10.11 0.51 -17.14
C ILE A 448 -9.75 1.87 -17.77
N LYS A 449 -10.44 2.92 -17.32
CA LYS A 449 -10.09 4.31 -17.65
C LYS A 449 -8.87 4.76 -16.84
N PRO A 450 -8.02 5.65 -17.37
CA PRO A 450 -6.94 6.24 -16.60
C PRO A 450 -7.53 7.04 -15.42
N GLN A 451 -7.26 6.58 -14.20
CA GLN A 451 -7.71 7.23 -12.97
C GLN A 451 -6.48 7.67 -12.16
N LYS A 452 -6.51 8.88 -11.60
CA LYS A 452 -5.49 9.33 -10.61
C LYS A 452 -5.58 8.45 -9.35
N SER A 453 -4.47 8.35 -8.63
CA SER A 453 -4.38 7.56 -7.38
C SER A 453 -5.61 7.76 -6.47
N MET A 454 -6.23 6.65 -6.06
CA MET A 454 -7.50 6.64 -5.32
C MET A 454 -7.31 6.99 -3.82
N TYR A 455 -6.08 6.96 -3.31
CA TYR A 455 -5.78 7.06 -1.87
C TYR A 455 -4.73 8.11 -1.48
N THR A 456 -4.24 8.91 -2.43
CA THR A 456 -3.44 10.10 -2.13
C THR A 456 -4.35 11.20 -1.59
N ALA A 457 -4.13 11.64 -0.34
CA ALA A 457 -4.55 12.98 0.07
C ALA A 457 -3.69 13.97 -0.71
N ASP A 458 -4.29 14.81 -1.56
CA ASP A 458 -3.75 15.99 -2.28
C ASP A 458 -2.22 16.18 -2.27
N ALA A 459 -1.48 15.14 -2.63
CA ALA A 459 -0.05 15.18 -2.84
C ALA A 459 0.11 15.41 -4.35
N THR A 460 -0.05 16.67 -4.75
CA THR A 460 0.50 17.16 -6.01
C THR A 460 2.01 16.95 -5.96
N THR A 461 2.48 15.78 -6.42
CA THR A 461 3.82 15.63 -6.98
C THR A 461 3.84 16.46 -8.27
N SER A 462 4.26 17.72 -8.18
CA SER A 462 4.82 18.41 -9.32
C SER A 462 6.11 17.68 -9.71
N GLU A 463 6.22 17.31 -10.97
CA GLU A 463 7.48 16.86 -11.55
C GLU A 463 8.47 18.02 -11.43
N ILE A 464 9.52 17.85 -10.62
CA ILE A 464 10.71 18.70 -10.71
C ILE A 464 11.39 18.33 -12.03
N ARG A 465 10.94 18.99 -13.10
CA ARG A 465 11.81 19.29 -14.23
C ARG A 465 12.62 20.51 -13.81
N GLU A 466 13.93 20.37 -13.78
CA GLU A 466 14.84 21.51 -13.73
C GLU A 466 14.66 22.32 -15.02
N SER A 467 13.67 23.21 -15.00
CA SER A 467 13.60 24.37 -15.89
C SER A 467 14.23 25.56 -15.17
N PRO A 468 14.85 26.53 -15.88
CA PRO A 468 15.42 27.72 -15.26
C PRO A 468 14.31 28.43 -14.46
N GLY A 469 14.43 28.43 -13.13
CA GLY A 469 13.27 28.56 -12.24
C GLY A 469 12.69 29.97 -12.16
N ASN A 470 11.38 30.08 -12.40
CA ASN A 470 10.59 31.25 -12.07
C ASN A 470 10.71 31.58 -10.58
N PHE A 471 10.76 32.86 -10.22
CA PHE A 471 10.90 33.33 -8.84
C PHE A 471 9.60 33.97 -8.34
N VAL A 472 9.21 33.69 -7.10
CA VAL A 472 7.92 34.11 -6.52
C VAL A 472 8.09 34.82 -5.19
N ILE A 473 7.41 35.96 -5.03
CA ILE A 473 7.36 36.70 -3.76
C ILE A 473 5.96 36.55 -3.17
N THR A 474 5.85 35.96 -1.97
CA THR A 474 4.57 35.93 -1.24
C THR A 474 4.53 37.01 -0.16
N ILE A 475 3.37 37.64 0.00
CA ILE A 475 3.17 38.71 0.97
C ILE A 475 1.99 38.36 1.89
N ALA A 476 2.31 38.02 3.14
CA ALA A 476 1.39 38.04 4.27
C ALA A 476 1.40 39.44 4.91
N ARG A 477 0.25 39.89 5.45
CA ARG A 477 0.12 41.28 5.90
C ARG A 477 -1.02 41.53 6.88
N GLU A 478 -0.77 42.43 7.81
CA GLU A 478 -1.79 43.04 8.66
C GLU A 478 -2.69 44.00 7.86
N TYR A 479 -3.95 44.14 8.25
CA TYR A 479 -4.90 45.02 7.57
C TYR A 479 -4.58 46.50 7.83
N GLY A 480 -4.41 47.29 6.78
CA GLY A 480 -4.00 48.70 6.89
C GLY A 480 -2.48 48.92 6.94
N SER A 481 -1.66 47.89 6.76
CA SER A 481 -0.19 48.00 6.63
C SER A 481 0.30 48.40 5.24
N GLY A 482 -0.60 48.57 4.26
CA GLY A 482 -0.22 48.88 2.89
C GLY A 482 0.35 47.70 2.09
N GLY A 483 0.37 46.48 2.63
CA GLY A 483 0.99 45.32 1.97
C GLY A 483 0.50 45.00 0.54
N ARG A 484 -0.74 45.37 0.19
CA ARG A 484 -1.22 45.26 -1.22
C ARG A 484 -0.48 46.24 -2.13
N LEU A 485 -0.38 47.50 -1.72
CA LEU A 485 0.28 48.57 -2.49
C LEU A 485 1.78 48.31 -2.61
N ILE A 486 2.38 47.78 -1.55
CA ILE A 486 3.79 47.34 -1.57
C ILE A 486 3.98 46.22 -2.59
N GLY A 487 3.11 45.22 -2.61
CA GLY A 487 3.15 44.15 -3.61
C GLY A 487 2.99 44.65 -5.05
N GLU A 488 2.10 45.62 -5.29
CA GLU A 488 1.93 46.27 -6.60
C GLU A 488 3.18 47.04 -7.03
N SER A 489 3.81 47.79 -6.11
CA SER A 489 5.06 48.52 -6.38
C SER A 489 6.22 47.56 -6.66
N ILE A 490 6.38 46.47 -5.90
CA ILE A 490 7.40 45.43 -6.15
C ILE A 490 7.23 44.83 -7.54
N ALA A 491 6.01 44.43 -7.89
CA ALA A 491 5.72 43.84 -9.19
C ALA A 491 6.07 44.79 -10.35
N LYS A 492 5.73 46.07 -10.21
CA LYS A 492 6.07 47.12 -11.17
C LYS A 492 7.58 47.35 -11.30
N LYS A 493 8.31 47.38 -10.17
CA LYS A 493 9.77 47.59 -10.14
C LYS A 493 10.57 46.43 -10.72
N LEU A 494 10.06 45.19 -10.57
CA LEU A 494 10.67 43.97 -11.10
C LEU A 494 10.16 43.58 -12.50
N GLY A 495 9.12 44.23 -13.01
CA GLY A 495 8.50 43.87 -14.29
C GLY A 495 7.82 42.50 -14.29
N ILE A 496 7.28 42.07 -13.15
CA ILE A 496 6.64 40.76 -12.96
C ILE A 496 5.14 40.89 -12.67
N SER A 497 4.40 39.79 -12.83
CA SER A 497 2.94 39.79 -12.63
C SER A 497 2.55 39.96 -11.16
N PHE A 498 1.43 40.67 -10.92
CA PHE A 498 0.88 40.89 -9.59
C PHE A 498 -0.46 40.16 -9.40
N TYR A 499 -0.54 39.31 -8.38
CA TYR A 499 -1.73 38.56 -8.03
C TYR A 499 -2.19 38.88 -6.61
N ASN A 500 -3.40 39.43 -6.50
CA ASN A 500 -4.07 39.67 -5.23
C ASN A 500 -5.30 38.76 -5.08
N ARG A 501 -5.94 38.83 -3.91
CA ARG A 501 -7.16 38.07 -3.61
C ARG A 501 -8.19 38.09 -4.76
N ASN A 502 -8.54 39.28 -5.26
CA ASN A 502 -9.60 39.42 -6.28
C ASN A 502 -9.18 38.81 -7.62
N LEU A 503 -7.91 38.99 -8.02
CA LEU A 503 -7.39 38.43 -9.26
C LEU A 503 -7.32 36.90 -9.20
N ILE A 504 -6.86 36.32 -8.09
CA ILE A 504 -6.77 34.87 -7.91
C ILE A 504 -8.16 34.24 -7.95
N ASP A 505 -9.14 34.87 -7.29
CA ASP A 505 -10.53 34.40 -7.28
C ASP A 505 -11.18 34.52 -8.68
N LEU A 506 -10.86 35.57 -9.45
CA LEU A 506 -11.32 35.75 -10.83
C LEU A 506 -10.69 34.73 -11.80
N THR A 507 -9.40 34.44 -11.62
CA THR A 507 -8.70 33.40 -12.39
C THR A 507 -9.31 32.03 -12.13
N ALA A 508 -9.63 31.72 -10.86
CA ALA A 508 -10.34 30.49 -10.46
C ALA A 508 -11.71 30.36 -11.12
N LYS A 509 -12.46 31.47 -11.18
CA LYS A 509 -13.78 31.52 -11.84
C LYS A 509 -13.67 31.29 -13.36
N ARG A 510 -12.63 31.81 -14.02
CA ARG A 510 -12.43 31.67 -15.48
C ARG A 510 -11.96 30.28 -15.92
N SER A 511 -11.32 29.50 -15.04
CA SER A 511 -10.92 28.11 -15.32
C SER A 511 -12.07 27.09 -15.38
N GLY A 512 -13.34 27.53 -15.36
CA GLY A 512 -14.51 26.64 -15.48
C GLY A 512 -14.85 25.86 -14.20
N LEU A 513 -14.26 26.22 -13.06
CA LEU A 513 -14.52 25.61 -11.77
C LEU A 513 -15.60 26.43 -11.03
N ALA A 514 -16.85 25.98 -11.18
CA ALA A 514 -18.06 26.35 -10.43
C ALA A 514 -18.41 27.86 -10.33
N GLU A 515 -19.26 28.29 -11.26
CA GLU A 515 -19.89 29.62 -11.30
C GLU A 515 -20.94 29.86 -10.19
N ASN A 516 -21.20 28.89 -9.30
CA ASN A 516 -22.36 28.92 -8.41
C ASN A 516 -22.12 29.14 -6.91
N TYR A 517 -20.93 29.55 -6.43
CA TYR A 517 -20.70 29.38 -4.98
C TYR A 517 -19.96 30.44 -4.17
N ILE A 518 -19.60 31.62 -4.69
CA ILE A 518 -18.73 32.51 -3.89
C ILE A 518 -19.12 33.98 -3.97
N THR A 519 -20.06 34.34 -3.10
CA THR A 519 -20.07 35.61 -2.37
C THR A 519 -20.80 35.37 -1.03
N HIS A 520 -20.17 35.65 0.13
CA HIS A 520 -20.69 35.59 1.52
C HIS A 520 -20.15 34.52 2.52
N GLN A 521 -19.25 33.60 2.17
CA GLN A 521 -18.83 32.57 3.15
C GLN A 521 -17.58 32.88 4.00
N GLU A 522 -16.70 33.82 3.60
CA GLU A 522 -15.49 34.11 4.39
C GLU A 522 -15.78 34.90 5.68
N GLU A 523 -16.80 35.76 5.70
CA GLU A 523 -17.26 36.41 6.95
C GLU A 523 -17.88 35.38 7.90
N TYR A 524 -18.45 34.29 7.37
CA TYR A 524 -19.07 33.20 8.13
C TYR A 524 -18.06 32.35 8.91
N ILE A 525 -16.83 32.16 8.39
CA ILE A 525 -15.74 31.44 9.10
C ILE A 525 -15.30 32.22 10.35
N SER A 526 -15.40 33.56 10.33
CA SER A 526 -14.98 34.40 11.45
C SER A 526 -16.02 34.47 12.59
N SER A 527 -17.32 34.35 12.29
CA SER A 527 -18.40 34.74 13.21
C SER A 527 -19.02 33.58 14.02
N ARG A 528 -18.88 32.31 13.58
CA ARG A 528 -19.44 31.15 14.31
C ARG A 528 -18.46 30.30 15.11
N PHE A 529 -17.16 30.54 14.98
CA PHE A 529 -16.14 29.77 15.73
C PHE A 529 -16.07 30.14 17.23
N ILE A 530 -16.88 31.12 17.67
CA ILE A 530 -17.04 31.52 19.08
C ILE A 530 -17.67 30.39 19.94
N TRP A 531 -18.19 29.31 19.35
CA TRP A 531 -18.83 28.20 20.08
C TRP A 531 -18.04 26.87 20.11
N THR A 532 -16.71 26.90 20.10
CA THR A 532 -15.90 25.72 20.46
C THR A 532 -15.07 25.98 21.71
N SER A 533 -15.76 26.15 22.84
CA SER A 533 -15.17 25.97 24.17
C SER A 533 -14.82 24.48 24.39
N PRO A 534 -13.75 24.13 25.12
CA PRO A 534 -13.35 22.74 25.37
C PRO A 534 -14.37 21.90 26.15
N THR A 535 -15.47 22.49 26.61
CA THR A 535 -16.50 21.84 27.42
C THR A 535 -17.88 22.00 26.77
N GLY A 536 -18.33 20.95 26.06
CA GLY A 536 -19.76 20.66 25.85
C GLY A 536 -20.34 21.02 24.47
N GLY A 537 -20.76 19.99 23.72
CA GLY A 537 -21.63 20.17 22.55
C GLY A 537 -21.55 19.06 21.52
N ARG A 538 -22.05 17.87 21.86
CA ARG A 538 -22.33 16.78 20.89
C ARG A 538 -23.33 17.29 19.85
N ASN A 539 -22.92 17.34 18.58
CA ASN A 539 -23.79 17.12 17.40
C ASN A 539 -22.93 17.01 16.12
N VAL A 540 -22.11 15.95 16.07
CA VAL A 540 -21.39 15.51 14.87
C VAL A 540 -22.29 14.48 14.17
N GLY A 541 -23.28 14.95 13.41
CA GLY A 541 -24.25 14.02 12.81
C GLY A 541 -25.22 14.59 11.76
N SER A 542 -25.04 15.81 11.26
CA SER A 542 -25.90 16.34 10.19
C SER A 542 -25.21 16.32 8.82
N PRO A 543 -25.85 15.80 7.75
CA PRO A 543 -25.33 15.83 6.37
C PRO A 543 -25.02 17.24 5.86
N ALA A 544 -25.71 18.26 6.41
CA ALA A 544 -25.44 19.66 6.11
C ALA A 544 -24.07 20.12 6.65
N PHE A 545 -23.57 19.50 7.72
CA PHE A 545 -22.27 19.80 8.32
C PHE A 545 -21.12 19.20 7.51
N SER A 546 -21.28 17.97 6.99
CA SER A 546 -20.26 17.34 6.13
C SER A 546 -20.12 18.00 4.76
N ASN A 547 -21.23 18.42 4.15
CA ASN A 547 -21.20 19.14 2.87
C ASN A 547 -20.57 20.53 3.00
N TYR A 548 -20.78 21.20 4.14
CA TYR A 548 -20.20 22.52 4.43
C TYR A 548 -18.67 22.48 4.51
N TYR A 549 -18.09 21.49 5.20
CA TYR A 549 -16.63 21.30 5.23
C TYR A 549 -16.07 20.89 3.86
N SER A 550 -16.76 20.00 3.14
CA SER A 550 -16.31 19.58 1.81
C SER A 550 -16.22 20.75 0.82
N ASN A 551 -17.16 21.71 0.89
CA ASN A 551 -17.20 22.85 -0.03
C ASN A 551 -16.13 23.90 0.30
N ILE A 552 -15.81 24.09 1.58
CA ILE A 552 -14.79 25.03 2.05
C ILE A 552 -13.37 24.52 1.73
N ASP A 553 -13.13 23.22 1.93
CA ASP A 553 -11.84 22.58 1.58
C ASP A 553 -11.62 22.57 0.07
N THR A 554 -12.68 22.37 -0.73
CA THR A 554 -12.60 22.46 -2.19
C THR A 554 -12.13 23.84 -2.64
N MET A 555 -12.65 24.93 -2.04
CA MET A 555 -12.25 26.30 -2.38
C MET A 555 -10.77 26.57 -2.06
N PHE A 556 -10.28 26.16 -0.89
CA PHE A 556 -8.87 26.31 -0.53
C PHE A 556 -7.94 25.47 -1.41
N ASN A 557 -8.35 24.25 -1.74
CA ASN A 557 -7.60 23.36 -2.64
C ASN A 557 -7.52 23.93 -4.06
N THR A 558 -8.63 24.43 -4.61
CA THR A 558 -8.65 25.08 -5.92
C THR A 558 -7.78 26.34 -5.93
N GLN A 559 -7.87 27.19 -4.90
CA GLN A 559 -6.99 28.36 -4.78
C GLN A 559 -5.51 27.98 -4.67
N SER A 560 -5.20 26.95 -3.89
CA SER A 560 -3.84 26.44 -3.72
C SER A 560 -3.26 25.89 -5.03
N GLN A 561 -4.07 25.20 -5.83
CA GLN A 561 -3.66 24.70 -7.14
C GLN A 561 -3.33 25.87 -8.08
N ILE A 562 -4.19 26.88 -8.17
CA ILE A 562 -3.98 28.06 -9.02
C ILE A 562 -2.72 28.83 -8.60
N ILE A 563 -2.49 28.99 -7.29
CA ILE A 563 -1.26 29.63 -6.78
C ILE A 563 -0.01 28.88 -7.25
N ARG A 564 -0.02 27.54 -7.24
CA ARG A 564 1.10 26.73 -7.76
C ARG A 564 1.26 26.83 -9.27
N GLU A 565 0.16 26.79 -10.02
CA GLU A 565 0.20 26.93 -11.49
C GLU A 565 0.74 28.30 -11.92
N ILE A 566 0.34 29.37 -11.23
CA ILE A 566 0.87 30.72 -11.47
C ILE A 566 2.38 30.76 -11.18
N ALA A 567 2.80 30.22 -10.03
CA ALA A 567 4.19 30.17 -9.61
C ALA A 567 5.09 29.40 -10.59
N GLU A 568 4.58 28.32 -11.17
CA GLU A 568 5.30 27.51 -12.18
C GLU A 568 5.34 28.20 -13.55
N LYS A 569 4.30 28.97 -13.91
CA LYS A 569 4.19 29.61 -15.23
C LYS A 569 5.06 30.84 -15.40
N GLU A 570 5.11 31.70 -14.39
CA GLU A 570 5.80 32.99 -14.49
C GLU A 570 6.28 33.51 -13.14
N ALA A 571 7.30 34.37 -13.16
CA ALA A 571 7.70 35.12 -11.98
C ALA A 571 6.57 36.08 -11.56
N CYS A 572 6.27 36.13 -10.26
CA CYS A 572 5.13 36.90 -9.77
C CYS A 572 5.20 37.29 -8.29
N VAL A 573 4.35 38.25 -7.91
CA VAL A 573 4.07 38.65 -6.53
C VAL A 573 2.66 38.22 -6.15
N ILE A 574 2.52 37.44 -5.07
CA ILE A 574 1.24 36.89 -4.60
C ILE A 574 0.92 37.42 -3.19
N VAL A 575 -0.24 38.06 -3.03
CA VAL A 575 -0.64 38.68 -1.76
C VAL A 575 -1.79 37.94 -1.08
N GLY A 576 -1.48 37.16 -0.04
CA GLY A 576 -2.45 36.46 0.82
C GLY A 576 -2.71 35.00 0.47
N ARG A 577 -3.92 34.50 0.79
CA ARG A 577 -4.41 33.14 0.49
C ARG A 577 -3.51 32.00 0.99
N CYS A 578 -2.79 32.23 2.11
CA CYS A 578 -1.79 31.31 2.63
C CYS A 578 -0.72 30.94 1.58
N ALA A 579 -0.44 31.80 0.60
CA ALA A 579 0.51 31.52 -0.47
C ALA A 579 1.90 31.13 0.05
N ASP A 580 2.32 31.73 1.17
CA ASP A 580 3.54 31.41 1.91
C ASP A 580 3.59 29.94 2.35
N TYR A 581 2.45 29.39 2.79
CA TYR A 581 2.33 27.98 3.15
C TYR A 581 2.14 27.07 1.93
N VAL A 582 1.39 27.53 0.92
CA VAL A 582 1.11 26.77 -0.31
C VAL A 582 2.38 26.54 -1.13
N LEU A 583 3.27 27.54 -1.16
CA LEU A 583 4.53 27.56 -1.91
C LEU A 583 5.77 27.26 -1.05
N ARG A 584 5.60 26.74 0.17
CA ARG A 584 6.72 26.44 1.09
C ARG A 584 7.80 25.49 0.53
N ASP A 585 7.41 24.66 -0.43
CA ASP A 585 8.29 23.66 -1.07
C ASP A 585 8.82 24.17 -2.44
N HIS A 586 8.48 25.41 -2.83
CA HIS A 586 8.94 26.02 -4.07
C HIS A 586 10.38 26.55 -3.92
N PRO A 587 11.34 26.13 -4.77
CA PRO A 587 12.77 26.39 -4.55
C PRO A 587 13.14 27.87 -4.63
N ASN A 588 12.40 28.64 -5.43
CA ASN A 588 12.64 30.07 -5.69
C ASN A 588 11.49 30.91 -5.13
N CYS A 589 11.22 30.80 -3.82
CA CYS A 589 10.15 31.56 -3.16
C CYS A 589 10.64 32.32 -1.92
N ILE A 590 10.33 33.61 -1.83
CA ILE A 590 10.54 34.43 -0.62
C ILE A 590 9.18 34.77 -0.01
N ASN A 591 9.05 34.48 1.28
CA ASN A 591 7.88 34.82 2.08
C ASN A 591 8.15 36.09 2.92
N VAL A 592 7.34 37.13 2.69
CA VAL A 592 7.42 38.41 3.36
C VAL A 592 6.19 38.64 4.23
N PHE A 593 6.40 39.09 5.47
CA PHE A 593 5.33 39.56 6.35
C PHE A 593 5.41 41.07 6.53
N ILE A 594 4.33 41.78 6.22
CA ILE A 594 4.24 43.24 6.34
C ILE A 594 3.31 43.60 7.50
N TYR A 595 3.83 44.35 8.46
CA TYR A 595 3.09 44.84 9.61
C TYR A 595 3.30 46.35 9.79
N ALA A 596 2.49 46.98 10.62
CA ALA A 596 2.67 48.37 11.01
C ALA A 596 2.01 48.62 12.36
N ASN A 597 2.46 49.62 13.11
CA ASN A 597 1.78 50.00 14.35
C ASN A 597 0.31 50.42 14.10
N LEU A 598 -0.52 50.27 15.12
CA LEU A 598 -1.98 50.46 15.00
C LEU A 598 -2.34 51.89 14.57
N GLU A 599 -1.59 52.89 15.02
CA GLU A 599 -1.81 54.30 14.67
C GLU A 599 -1.57 54.58 13.18
N ASN A 600 -0.50 54.04 12.60
CA ASN A 600 -0.23 54.17 11.16
C ASN A 600 -1.27 53.42 10.34
N ARG A 601 -1.71 52.24 10.81
CA ARG A 601 -2.78 51.45 10.18
C ARG A 601 -4.11 52.21 10.17
N LYS A 602 -4.50 52.83 11.28
CA LYS A 602 -5.72 53.66 11.39
C LYS A 602 -5.69 54.83 10.42
N LYS A 603 -4.59 55.59 10.39
CA LYS A 603 -4.41 56.70 9.43
C LYS A 603 -4.59 56.24 7.99
N GLN A 604 -3.99 55.11 7.64
CA GLN A 604 -4.07 54.57 6.28
C GLN A 604 -5.47 54.04 5.93
N LEU A 605 -6.17 53.41 6.88
CA LEU A 605 -7.55 52.94 6.70
C LEU A 605 -8.53 54.09 6.49
N VAL A 606 -8.39 55.18 7.24
CA VAL A 606 -9.23 56.37 7.07
C VAL A 606 -8.93 57.07 5.75
N GLN A 607 -7.65 57.34 5.47
CA GLN A 607 -7.26 58.15 4.31
C GLN A 607 -7.41 57.42 2.97
N LYS A 608 -7.09 56.12 2.90
CA LYS A 608 -7.05 55.36 1.63
C LYS A 608 -8.21 54.40 1.44
N TYR A 609 -8.85 53.94 2.51
CA TYR A 609 -9.93 52.95 2.45
C TYR A 609 -11.29 53.52 2.87
N GLY A 610 -11.36 54.80 3.29
CA GLY A 610 -12.61 55.46 3.65
C GLY A 610 -13.31 54.86 4.88
N VAL A 611 -12.57 54.16 5.73
CA VAL A 611 -13.13 53.55 6.95
C VAL A 611 -13.44 54.65 7.97
N ASP A 612 -14.61 54.57 8.61
CA ASP A 612 -14.99 55.48 9.69
C ASP A 612 -13.92 55.49 10.79
N ILE A 613 -13.46 56.68 11.17
CA ILE A 613 -12.41 56.89 12.17
C ILE A 613 -12.71 56.20 13.50
N LYS A 614 -14.00 56.11 13.89
CA LYS A 614 -14.44 55.44 15.11
C LYS A 614 -14.36 53.92 15.01
N LYS A 615 -14.43 53.36 13.80
CA LYS A 615 -14.42 51.91 13.53
C LYS A 615 -13.10 51.40 12.96
N ALA A 616 -12.17 52.28 12.61
CA ALA A 616 -10.91 51.92 11.95
C ALA A 616 -10.09 50.90 12.77
N GLU A 617 -10.03 51.09 14.08
CA GLU A 617 -9.29 50.21 15.00
C GLU A 617 -9.95 48.82 15.10
N GLU A 618 -11.25 48.79 15.37
CA GLU A 618 -12.03 47.55 15.45
C GLU A 618 -11.95 46.77 14.14
N THR A 619 -12.08 47.47 13.00
CA THR A 619 -12.02 46.86 11.66
C THR A 619 -10.65 46.24 11.39
N ALA A 620 -9.57 46.92 11.80
CA ALA A 620 -8.20 46.43 11.67
C ALA A 620 -7.99 45.13 12.47
N LEU A 621 -8.37 45.12 13.74
CA LEU A 621 -8.18 43.98 14.64
C LEU A 621 -9.08 42.80 14.27
N ASN A 622 -10.34 43.04 13.91
CA ASN A 622 -11.27 41.97 13.51
C ASN A 622 -10.83 41.30 12.20
N THR A 623 -10.35 42.08 11.23
CA THR A 623 -9.84 41.54 9.96
C THR A 623 -8.59 40.67 10.18
N ASP A 624 -7.66 41.13 11.02
CA ASP A 624 -6.46 40.36 11.35
C ASP A 624 -6.78 39.08 12.12
N ARG A 625 -7.71 39.14 13.07
CA ARG A 625 -8.19 37.95 13.77
C ARG A 625 -8.79 36.94 12.79
N GLY A 626 -9.59 37.40 11.82
CA GLY A 626 -10.11 36.56 10.75
C GLY A 626 -9.01 35.90 9.91
N ARG A 627 -7.98 36.66 9.52
CA ARG A 627 -6.82 36.13 8.78
C ARG A 627 -6.01 35.12 9.59
N ALA A 628 -5.78 35.40 10.87
CA ALA A 628 -5.07 34.49 11.77
C ALA A 628 -5.81 33.16 11.95
N ASN A 629 -7.14 33.22 12.14
CA ASN A 629 -7.97 32.02 12.26
C ASN A 629 -8.00 31.21 10.97
N TYR A 630 -8.19 31.88 9.83
CA TYR A 630 -8.13 31.24 8.51
C TYR A 630 -6.77 30.55 8.28
N TYR A 631 -5.68 31.26 8.57
CA TYR A 631 -4.33 30.71 8.45
C TYR A 631 -4.12 29.49 9.36
N ARG A 632 -4.54 29.59 10.64
CA ARG A 632 -4.42 28.48 11.60
C ARG A 632 -5.24 27.26 11.19
N PHE A 633 -6.44 27.47 10.66
CA PHE A 633 -7.32 26.40 10.20
C PHE A 633 -6.66 25.58 9.09
N TYR A 634 -6.11 26.23 8.06
CA TYR A 634 -5.55 25.52 6.90
C TYR A 634 -4.11 25.05 7.07
N THR A 635 -3.30 25.79 7.85
CA THR A 635 -1.87 25.52 7.97
C THR A 635 -1.52 24.80 9.27
N GLY A 636 -2.39 24.84 10.28
CA GLY A 636 -2.10 24.43 11.65
C GLY A 636 -1.12 25.35 12.38
N LYS A 637 -0.59 26.39 11.73
CA LYS A 637 0.46 27.26 12.27
C LYS A 637 -0.07 28.62 12.75
N LYS A 638 0.73 29.33 13.54
CA LYS A 638 0.44 30.70 13.99
C LYS A 638 0.77 31.69 12.86
N TRP A 639 -0.18 32.56 12.52
CA TRP A 639 0.02 33.63 11.54
C TRP A 639 0.96 34.72 12.11
N GLY A 640 1.91 35.17 11.30
CA GLY A 640 2.94 36.12 11.74
C GLY A 640 4.07 35.49 12.57
N ASP A 641 4.22 34.16 12.56
CA ASP A 641 5.35 33.49 13.19
C ASP A 641 6.63 33.70 12.38
N ARG A 642 7.71 34.13 13.05
CA ARG A 642 9.01 34.45 12.44
C ARG A 642 9.65 33.26 11.72
N GLU A 643 9.31 32.02 12.08
CA GLU A 643 9.84 30.82 11.42
C GLU A 643 9.29 30.62 9.99
N GLN A 644 8.25 31.36 9.61
CA GLN A 644 7.56 31.21 8.31
C GLN A 644 7.98 32.23 7.25
N TYR A 645 8.64 33.32 7.68
CA TYR A 645 8.92 34.48 6.83
C TYR A 645 10.42 34.78 6.84
N GLN A 646 11.00 34.96 5.65
CA GLN A 646 12.40 35.37 5.52
C GLN A 646 12.56 36.86 5.78
N LEU A 647 11.52 37.66 5.54
CA LEU A 647 11.50 39.10 5.80
C LEU A 647 10.24 39.48 6.57
N MET A 648 10.40 40.21 7.67
CA MET A 648 9.30 40.83 8.41
C MET A 648 9.58 42.33 8.51
N ILE A 649 8.74 43.17 7.92
CA ILE A 649 9.03 44.61 7.74
C ILE A 649 7.89 45.46 8.31
N ASP A 650 8.27 46.46 9.12
CA ASP A 650 7.37 47.51 9.57
C ASP A 650 7.23 48.59 8.48
N SER A 651 6.15 48.53 7.72
CA SER A 651 5.87 49.49 6.66
C SER A 651 5.44 50.86 7.19
N GLY A 652 5.06 50.96 8.47
CA GLY A 652 4.76 52.21 9.13
C GLY A 652 6.01 53.08 9.36
N MET A 653 7.19 52.46 9.45
CA MET A 653 8.47 53.15 9.60
C MET A 653 9.04 53.60 8.25
N LEU A 654 9.02 52.72 7.25
CA LEU A 654 9.66 52.97 5.94
C LEU A 654 8.71 53.61 4.92
N GLY A 655 7.40 53.45 5.07
CA GLY A 655 6.46 53.81 4.00
C GLY A 655 6.47 52.81 2.85
N ILE A 656 5.55 52.98 1.90
CA ILE A 656 5.24 51.97 0.87
C ILE A 656 6.40 51.79 -0.11
N GLU A 657 6.94 52.88 -0.67
CA GLU A 657 7.96 52.81 -1.73
C GLU A 657 9.30 52.32 -1.21
N ASP A 658 9.75 52.79 -0.04
CA ASP A 658 11.03 52.35 0.52
C ASP A 658 10.94 50.90 1.02
N THR A 659 9.77 50.46 1.52
CA THR A 659 9.54 49.04 1.84
C THR A 659 9.62 48.17 0.58
N ALA A 660 9.02 48.61 -0.53
CA ALA A 660 9.09 47.90 -1.80
C ALA A 660 10.54 47.83 -2.32
N GLU A 661 11.28 48.93 -2.24
CA GLU A 661 12.69 49.01 -2.65
C GLU A 661 13.57 48.05 -1.83
N LEU A 662 13.38 47.99 -0.50
CA LEU A 662 14.10 47.08 0.38
C LEU A 662 13.86 45.61 0.01
N ILE A 663 12.62 45.24 -0.31
CA ILE A 663 12.27 43.88 -0.72
C ILE A 663 12.90 43.57 -2.09
N VAL A 664 12.84 44.49 -3.05
CA VAL A 664 13.46 44.34 -4.37
C VAL A 664 14.99 44.15 -4.26
N GLN A 665 15.66 44.95 -3.44
CA GLN A 665 17.10 44.81 -3.20
C GLN A 665 17.45 43.47 -2.55
N SER A 666 16.64 43.02 -1.59
CA SER A 666 16.81 41.73 -0.92
C SER A 666 16.66 40.56 -1.91
N VAL A 667 15.65 40.62 -2.78
CA VAL A 667 15.41 39.63 -3.85
C VAL A 667 16.59 39.58 -4.81
N ARG A 668 17.05 40.73 -5.32
CA ARG A 668 18.19 40.81 -6.25
C ARG A 668 19.48 40.24 -5.65
N LYS A 669 19.68 40.39 -4.33
CA LYS A 669 20.83 39.84 -3.62
C LYS A 669 20.73 38.32 -3.43
N LEU A 670 19.53 37.81 -3.17
CA LEU A 670 19.30 36.38 -2.93
C LEU A 670 19.26 35.57 -4.23
N TYR A 671 18.90 36.21 -5.35
CA TYR A 671 18.83 35.60 -6.67
C TYR A 671 19.60 36.44 -7.70
N PRO A 672 20.94 36.30 -7.76
CA PRO A 672 21.79 37.12 -8.63
C PRO A 672 21.52 36.96 -10.13
N SER A 673 20.80 35.91 -10.53
CA SER A 673 20.36 35.68 -11.91
C SER A 673 19.20 36.59 -12.36
N ILE A 674 18.71 37.49 -11.50
CA ILE A 674 17.55 38.38 -11.73
C ILE A 674 18.00 39.84 -11.95
N GLN A 675 19.08 40.08 -12.70
CA GLN A 675 19.50 41.44 -13.10
C GLN A 675 18.78 41.94 -14.34
#